data_AF-A0A844HWE5-F1
#
_entry.id   AF-A0A844HWE5-F1
#
_cell.length_a   1.000
_cell.length_b   1.000
_cell.length_c   1.000
_cell.angle_alpha   90.00
_cell.angle_beta   90.00
_cell.angle_gamma   90.00
#
_symmetry.space_group_name_H-M   'P 1'
#
loop_
_entity.id
_entity.type
_entity.pdbx_description
1 polymer ?
#
loop_
_entity_poly.entity_id
_entity_poly.type
_entity_poly.pdbx_seq_one_letter_code
_entity_poly.pdbx_strand_id
1 'polypeptide(L)'
;MAHPGFFQRQAHARRNTSLLVFLFLTAVAFITLAVCLVGYFVTRSESSGLAFHHWLLSNHGLLTAVTVIGLIVLGSLLRWVDLAGGGDRVAKMVGARPIDPDTRDSDERKLRNIVEEMAIASGMSVPELYVMDQETGINAFVAGYTPGEAVMVVTHGAITQLSRDELQGVVAHEFSHIFNGDMRLNVRLIALLAGILMIGQIGGFLLRASFYRGHRVGRSRDGRAQAAMGIIGLALFVIGYVGVFFGRLIQAAVSRQREMLADASSVQFTRNPEGIAGALFKIGMKGGYLDTTSHASDMNHMCFGESARMKFTSLLASHPPIDERINAIQPGMLARLRSRLRDTEPGADLYRSSASVPETGASGFTGAASDILGPVTSKSGRTSPLASSPEAPIKPGRKFSDQVGTINRKSEDFALRFLERLPATFRNLLYTRAGASQLCYAMLISELPRPQQEERLDLLPAHPVLGSQPDLLEKLLPALKTIGEGVRFPALELAMPALRKLDPEEREMLITNVQKLVAADNRVTLFELALTSFLSRHLGDEAARVVPVRYKSYKPVMPALQRLMSLMARAGSPSQTDAEKLYREAMAGFMNAKDGNGPVLEKVSMRQLREALTALNGLSPLLKPAIIDACGYCITRDGKVQTREYELMRLVADQMDCPMPPLAV
;
A
#
# COMPACT_ATOMS: atom_id res chain seq x y z
N MET A 1 4.22 -14.92 -19.32
CA MET A 1 5.29 -13.96 -18.97
C MET A 1 5.54 -14.08 -17.46
N ALA A 2 6.79 -14.14 -17.01
CA ALA A 2 7.07 -14.21 -15.57
C ALA A 2 6.63 -12.90 -14.90
N HIS A 3 5.77 -12.98 -13.88
CA HIS A 3 5.33 -11.80 -13.14
C HIS A 3 6.52 -11.19 -12.38
N PRO A 4 6.75 -9.87 -12.45
CA PRO A 4 7.82 -9.23 -11.70
C PRO A 4 7.59 -9.37 -10.19
N GLY A 5 8.62 -9.73 -9.42
CA GLY A 5 8.52 -9.89 -7.96
C GLY A 5 8.31 -8.58 -7.20
N PHE A 6 7.95 -8.65 -5.92
CA PHE A 6 7.68 -7.50 -5.03
C PHE A 6 8.70 -6.35 -5.17
N PHE A 7 9.98 -6.67 -5.03
CA PHE A 7 11.06 -5.68 -5.04
C PHE A 7 11.22 -4.99 -6.39
N GLN A 8 10.92 -5.68 -7.49
CA GLN A 8 10.92 -5.09 -8.84
C GLN A 8 9.76 -4.13 -9.00
N ARG A 9 8.57 -4.46 -8.50
CA ARG A 9 7.40 -3.57 -8.51
C ARG A 9 7.66 -2.30 -7.71
N GLN A 10 8.24 -2.40 -6.52
CA GLN A 10 8.66 -1.22 -5.74
C GLN A 10 9.69 -0.35 -6.48
N ALA A 11 10.67 -0.97 -7.15
CA ALA A 11 11.67 -0.22 -7.92
C ALA A 11 11.02 0.49 -9.13
N HIS A 12 10.07 -0.16 -9.80
CA HIS A 12 9.32 0.41 -10.92
C HIS A 12 8.44 1.58 -10.47
N ALA A 13 7.70 1.43 -9.37
CA ALA A 13 6.89 2.49 -8.78
C ALA A 13 7.72 3.76 -8.47
N ARG A 14 8.94 3.59 -7.98
CA ARG A 14 9.88 4.70 -7.73
C ARG A 14 10.36 5.37 -9.02
N ARG A 15 10.72 4.60 -10.06
CA ARG A 15 11.12 5.16 -11.38
C ARG A 15 9.97 5.94 -12.02
N ASN A 16 8.77 5.39 -11.97
CA ASN A 16 7.57 6.06 -12.47
C ASN A 16 7.28 7.34 -11.67
N THR A 17 7.51 7.34 -10.36
CA THR A 17 7.41 8.56 -9.54
C THR A 17 8.38 9.63 -10.01
N SER A 18 9.64 9.29 -10.33
CA SER A 18 10.60 10.28 -10.86
C SER A 18 10.20 10.81 -12.24
N LEU A 19 9.68 9.94 -13.12
CA LEU A 19 9.15 10.34 -14.42
C LEU A 19 7.97 11.30 -14.27
N LEU A 20 7.06 11.01 -13.33
CA LEU A 20 5.90 11.83 -13.02
C LEU A 20 6.31 13.21 -12.50
N VAL A 21 7.29 13.29 -11.60
CA VAL A 21 7.84 14.57 -11.13
C VAL A 21 8.43 15.36 -12.29
N PHE A 22 9.16 14.72 -13.20
CA PHE A 22 9.66 15.36 -14.41
C PHE A 22 8.52 15.91 -15.28
N LEU A 23 7.51 15.09 -15.59
CA LEU A 23 6.34 15.51 -16.37
C LEU A 23 5.56 16.65 -15.70
N PHE A 24 5.47 16.63 -14.37
CA PHE A 24 4.86 17.71 -13.60
C PHE A 24 5.65 19.02 -13.75
N LEU A 25 6.98 18.99 -13.59
CA LEU A 25 7.82 20.18 -13.79
C LEU A 25 7.69 20.72 -15.21
N THR A 26 7.63 19.84 -16.21
CA THR A 26 7.37 20.22 -17.60
C THR A 26 6.00 20.88 -17.77
N ALA A 27 4.95 20.34 -17.16
CA ALA A 27 3.60 20.92 -17.20
C ALA A 27 3.57 22.31 -16.52
N VAL A 28 4.22 22.47 -15.36
CA VAL A 28 4.34 23.76 -14.66
C VAL A 28 5.06 24.78 -15.53
N ALA A 29 6.13 24.38 -16.23
CA ALA A 29 6.84 25.27 -17.16
C ALA A 29 5.93 25.75 -18.31
N PHE A 30 5.17 24.84 -18.93
CA PHE A 30 4.23 25.21 -20.00
C PHE A 30 3.08 26.09 -19.52
N ILE A 31 2.49 25.79 -18.36
CA ILE A 31 1.45 26.63 -17.75
C ILE A 31 2.00 28.03 -17.47
N THR A 32 3.20 28.11 -16.89
CA THR A 32 3.85 29.40 -16.59
C THR A 32 4.10 30.19 -17.87
N LEU A 33 4.62 29.56 -18.93
CA LEU A 33 4.81 30.20 -20.23
C LEU A 33 3.49 30.71 -20.82
N ALA A 34 2.41 29.93 -20.72
CA ALA A 34 1.10 30.31 -21.20
C ALA A 34 0.53 31.51 -20.43
N VAL A 35 0.67 31.54 -19.10
CA VAL A 35 0.23 32.69 -18.29
C VAL A 35 1.10 33.92 -18.58
N CYS A 36 2.40 33.76 -18.76
CA CYS A 36 3.30 34.83 -19.21
C CYS A 36 2.87 35.38 -20.58
N LEU A 37 2.45 34.54 -21.51
CA LEU A 37 1.92 34.98 -22.81
C LEU A 37 0.65 35.83 -22.65
N VAL A 38 -0.26 35.45 -21.74
CA VAL A 38 -1.43 36.27 -21.41
C VAL A 38 -1.01 37.62 -20.80
N GLY A 39 -0.06 37.60 -19.85
CA GLY A 39 0.49 38.82 -19.24
C GLY A 39 1.15 39.73 -20.27
N TYR A 40 1.84 39.18 -21.27
CA TYR A 40 2.40 39.92 -22.39
C TYR A 40 1.31 40.63 -23.19
N PHE A 41 0.23 39.95 -23.57
CA PHE A 41 -0.86 40.60 -24.32
C PHE A 41 -1.57 41.71 -23.53
N VAL A 42 -1.72 41.53 -22.22
CA VAL A 42 -2.33 42.55 -21.34
C VAL A 42 -1.44 43.79 -21.25
N THR A 43 -0.14 43.60 -20.94
CA THR A 43 0.80 44.70 -20.72
C THR A 43 1.32 45.34 -22.01
N ARG A 44 1.24 44.65 -23.15
CA ARG A 44 1.58 45.19 -24.47
C ARG A 44 0.74 46.41 -24.84
N SER A 45 -0.49 46.51 -24.32
CA SER A 45 -1.36 47.66 -24.56
C SER A 45 -0.96 48.91 -23.76
N GLU A 46 -0.22 48.74 -22.65
CA GLU A 46 0.09 49.82 -21.70
C GLU A 46 1.55 50.27 -21.72
N SER A 47 2.54 49.39 -21.99
CA SER A 47 3.94 49.75 -21.67
C SER A 47 5.07 49.32 -22.61
N SER A 48 4.90 48.47 -23.64
CA SER A 48 6.03 48.20 -24.58
C SER A 48 5.66 47.42 -25.85
N GLY A 49 6.25 47.81 -26.99
CA GLY A 49 6.24 47.06 -28.26
C GLY A 49 7.33 45.97 -28.35
N LEU A 50 7.89 45.53 -27.21
CA LEU A 50 8.98 44.55 -27.17
C LEU A 50 8.52 43.18 -27.68
N ALA A 51 9.45 42.44 -28.28
CA ALA A 51 9.22 41.04 -28.62
C ALA A 51 9.04 40.20 -27.33
N PHE A 52 8.25 39.12 -27.41
CA PHE A 52 7.88 38.29 -26.26
C PHE A 52 9.09 37.81 -25.42
N HIS A 53 10.18 37.39 -26.07
CA HIS A 53 11.37 36.92 -25.35
C HIS A 53 12.04 38.01 -24.50
N HIS A 54 12.07 39.26 -24.98
CA HIS A 54 12.55 40.39 -24.20
C HIS A 54 11.59 40.78 -23.07
N TRP A 55 10.28 40.69 -23.30
CA TRP A 55 9.29 40.91 -22.24
C TRP A 55 9.38 39.83 -21.15
N LEU A 56 9.59 38.57 -21.53
CA LEU A 56 9.72 37.45 -20.58
C LEU A 56 10.91 37.64 -19.62
N LEU A 57 12.01 38.19 -20.13
CA LEU A 57 13.21 38.53 -19.37
C LEU A 57 13.10 39.88 -18.62
N SER A 58 12.05 40.66 -18.87
CA SER A 58 11.82 41.93 -18.17
C SER A 58 11.32 41.71 -16.74
N ASN A 59 11.35 42.77 -15.92
CA ASN A 59 10.82 42.72 -14.55
C ASN A 59 9.35 42.26 -14.50
N HIS A 60 8.53 42.60 -15.49
CA HIS A 60 7.12 42.20 -15.55
C HIS A 60 6.97 40.71 -15.89
N GLY A 61 7.77 40.19 -16.82
CA GLY A 61 7.79 38.77 -17.18
C GLY A 61 8.32 37.89 -16.04
N LEU A 62 9.40 38.31 -15.39
CA LEU A 62 9.95 37.59 -14.24
C LEU A 62 9.00 37.59 -13.04
N LEU A 63 8.38 38.73 -12.71
CA LEU A 63 7.44 38.82 -11.59
C LEU A 63 6.18 37.98 -11.82
N THR A 64 5.64 37.98 -13.04
CA THR A 64 4.51 37.10 -13.40
C THR A 64 4.89 35.63 -13.32
N ALA A 65 6.05 35.23 -13.87
CA ALA A 65 6.53 33.85 -13.79
C ALA A 65 6.71 33.38 -12.34
N VAL A 66 7.39 34.18 -11.50
CA VAL A 66 7.60 33.87 -10.07
C VAL A 66 6.29 33.78 -9.32
N THR A 67 5.33 34.65 -9.61
CA THR A 67 4.00 34.62 -8.96
C THR A 67 3.24 33.34 -9.32
N VAL A 68 3.22 32.94 -10.60
CA VAL A 68 2.53 31.72 -11.04
C VAL A 68 3.17 30.48 -10.44
N ILE A 69 4.51 30.38 -10.49
CA ILE A 69 5.25 29.26 -9.89
C ILE A 69 4.98 29.24 -8.37
N GLY A 70 5.04 30.40 -7.71
CA GLY A 70 4.77 30.55 -6.29
C GLY A 70 3.36 30.07 -5.91
N LEU A 71 2.33 30.42 -6.70
CA LEU A 71 0.96 29.96 -6.48
C LEU A 71 0.81 28.45 -6.65
N ILE A 72 1.40 27.86 -7.71
CA ILE A 72 1.34 26.42 -7.94
C ILE A 72 2.06 25.66 -6.81
N VAL A 73 3.25 26.12 -6.41
CA VAL A 73 4.01 25.54 -5.31
C VAL A 73 3.25 25.67 -3.99
N LEU A 74 2.67 26.84 -3.72
CA LEU A 74 1.87 27.07 -2.52
C LEU A 74 0.64 26.17 -2.49
N GLY A 75 -0.14 26.08 -3.56
CA GLY A 75 -1.30 25.19 -3.64
C GLY A 75 -0.92 23.72 -3.46
N SER A 76 0.20 23.30 -4.06
CA SER A 76 0.72 21.94 -3.89
C SER A 76 1.19 21.68 -2.46
N LEU A 77 1.86 22.66 -1.82
CA LEU A 77 2.38 22.56 -0.46
C LEU A 77 1.24 22.54 0.57
N LEU A 78 0.25 23.40 0.42
CA LEU A 78 -0.95 23.41 1.28
C LEU A 78 -1.63 22.04 1.24
N ARG A 79 -1.82 21.48 0.04
CA ARG A 79 -2.41 20.14 -0.10
C ARG A 79 -1.50 19.04 0.42
N TRP A 80 -0.18 19.17 0.27
CA TRP A 80 0.77 18.23 0.82
C TRP A 80 0.71 18.19 2.35
N VAL A 81 0.67 19.36 3.00
CA VAL A 81 0.58 19.47 4.46
C VAL A 81 -0.74 18.88 4.97
N ASP A 82 -1.85 19.15 4.27
CA ASP A 82 -3.16 18.60 4.57
C ASP A 82 -3.17 17.05 4.53
N LEU A 83 -2.47 16.47 3.54
CA LEU A 83 -2.35 15.02 3.38
C LEU A 83 -1.21 14.40 4.20
N ALA A 84 -0.36 15.20 4.87
CA ALA A 84 0.82 14.70 5.57
C ALA A 84 0.47 13.86 6.81
N GLY A 85 -0.73 13.99 7.36
CA GLY A 85 -1.21 13.20 8.51
C GLY A 85 -1.57 11.74 8.19
N GLY A 86 -1.12 11.21 7.05
CA GLY A 86 -1.24 9.79 6.71
C GLY A 86 -2.60 9.40 6.11
N GLY A 87 -2.88 8.09 6.07
CA GLY A 87 -4.09 7.55 5.48
C GLY A 87 -5.37 8.04 6.18
N ASP A 88 -5.35 8.17 7.51
CA ASP A 88 -6.47 8.68 8.32
C ASP A 88 -6.99 10.05 7.83
N ARG A 89 -6.07 10.98 7.50
CA ARG A 89 -6.47 12.29 6.95
C ARG A 89 -7.14 12.18 5.60
N VAL A 90 -6.68 11.28 4.75
CA VAL A 90 -7.31 11.03 3.43
C VAL A 90 -8.71 10.45 3.60
N ALA A 91 -8.90 9.54 4.57
CA ALA A 91 -10.21 8.97 4.86
C ALA A 91 -11.19 10.02 5.41
N LYS A 92 -10.75 10.85 6.36
CA LYS A 92 -11.57 11.94 6.93
C LYS A 92 -11.91 13.01 5.89
N MET A 93 -11.00 13.29 4.96
CA MET A 93 -11.23 14.25 3.88
C MET A 93 -12.41 13.87 2.99
N VAL A 94 -12.67 12.57 2.79
CA VAL A 94 -13.85 12.10 2.04
C VAL A 94 -15.10 11.94 2.89
N GLY A 95 -15.05 12.29 4.18
CA GLY A 95 -16.17 12.09 5.11
C GLY A 95 -16.36 10.63 5.52
N ALA A 96 -15.34 9.77 5.43
CA ALA A 96 -15.44 8.40 5.89
C ALA A 96 -15.34 8.30 7.41
N ARG A 97 -16.16 7.43 8.00
CA ARG A 97 -16.18 7.12 9.44
C ARG A 97 -15.27 5.92 9.74
N PRO A 98 -14.45 5.94 10.80
CA PRO A 98 -13.69 4.77 11.22
C PRO A 98 -14.63 3.65 11.69
N ILE A 99 -14.32 2.42 11.29
CA ILE A 99 -15.00 1.20 11.77
C ILE A 99 -14.37 0.78 13.09
N ASP A 100 -15.20 0.44 14.08
CA ASP A 100 -14.69 -0.08 15.34
C ASP A 100 -14.18 -1.52 15.17
N PRO A 101 -12.95 -1.87 15.58
CA PRO A 101 -12.51 -3.26 15.63
C PRO A 101 -13.46 -4.16 16.43
N ASP A 102 -14.19 -3.66 17.44
CA ASP A 102 -15.22 -4.42 18.17
C ASP A 102 -16.66 -4.16 17.65
N THR A 103 -16.79 -3.78 16.38
CA THR A 103 -18.12 -3.53 15.77
C THR A 103 -19.03 -4.76 15.86
N ARG A 104 -20.30 -4.48 16.14
CA ARG A 104 -21.39 -5.48 16.20
C ARG A 104 -22.14 -5.60 14.88
N ASP A 105 -21.92 -4.68 13.95
CA ASP A 105 -22.54 -4.69 12.63
C ASP A 105 -22.04 -5.90 11.81
N SER A 106 -22.95 -6.69 11.25
CA SER A 106 -22.59 -7.91 10.51
C SER A 106 -21.82 -7.63 9.23
N ASP A 107 -22.11 -6.53 8.56
CA ASP A 107 -21.50 -6.13 7.30
C ASP A 107 -20.10 -5.54 7.54
N GLU A 108 -19.93 -4.71 8.56
CA GLU A 108 -18.60 -4.23 8.98
C GLU A 108 -17.72 -5.40 9.48
N ARG A 109 -18.30 -6.36 10.22
CA ARG A 109 -17.59 -7.59 10.63
C ARG A 109 -17.18 -8.47 9.45
N LYS A 110 -18.04 -8.59 8.42
CA LYS A 110 -17.74 -9.33 7.18
C LYS A 110 -16.52 -8.72 6.48
N LEU A 111 -16.50 -7.40 6.31
CA LEU A 111 -15.35 -6.68 5.77
C LEU A 111 -14.10 -6.92 6.62
N ARG A 112 -14.19 -6.72 7.94
CA ARG A 112 -13.06 -6.92 8.87
C ARG A 112 -12.46 -8.32 8.72
N ASN A 113 -13.28 -9.35 8.72
CA ASN A 113 -12.82 -10.74 8.58
C ASN A 113 -12.06 -10.95 7.26
N ILE A 114 -12.60 -10.46 6.14
CA ILE A 114 -11.94 -10.57 4.82
C ILE A 114 -10.58 -9.86 4.82
N VAL A 115 -10.51 -8.67 5.42
CA VAL A 115 -9.26 -7.89 5.51
C VAL A 115 -8.24 -8.59 6.40
N GLU A 116 -8.65 -9.12 7.55
CA GLU A 116 -7.78 -9.89 8.45
C GLU A 116 -7.21 -11.13 7.78
N GLU A 117 -8.04 -11.89 7.07
CA GLU A 117 -7.62 -13.07 6.29
C GLU A 117 -6.53 -12.68 5.28
N MET A 118 -6.75 -11.60 4.53
CA MET A 118 -5.82 -11.12 3.51
C MET A 118 -4.51 -10.58 4.12
N ALA A 119 -4.60 -9.85 5.23
CA ALA A 119 -3.46 -9.32 5.97
C ALA A 119 -2.56 -10.45 6.49
N ILE A 120 -3.15 -11.44 7.17
CA ILE A 120 -2.41 -12.60 7.69
C ILE A 120 -1.80 -13.40 6.54
N ALA A 121 -2.56 -13.67 5.48
CA ALA A 121 -2.09 -14.49 4.37
C ALA A 121 -0.95 -13.84 3.56
N SER A 122 -0.85 -12.50 3.61
CA SER A 122 0.21 -11.72 2.98
C SER A 122 1.36 -11.31 3.91
N GLY A 123 1.21 -11.49 5.22
CA GLY A 123 2.15 -10.99 6.23
C GLY A 123 2.21 -9.47 6.28
N MET A 124 1.09 -8.79 6.01
CA MET A 124 0.94 -7.35 6.16
C MET A 124 0.17 -7.04 7.44
N SER A 125 0.45 -5.89 8.06
CA SER A 125 -0.36 -5.40 9.17
C SER A 125 -1.78 -5.12 8.70
N VAL A 126 -2.78 -5.43 9.53
CA VAL A 126 -4.18 -5.11 9.24
C VAL A 126 -4.33 -3.59 9.09
N PRO A 127 -4.82 -3.07 7.94
CA PRO A 127 -5.08 -1.65 7.76
C PRO A 127 -6.26 -1.18 8.63
N GLU A 128 -6.28 0.10 8.99
CA GLU A 128 -7.47 0.66 9.63
C GLU A 128 -8.62 0.74 8.62
N LEU A 129 -9.83 0.43 9.07
CA LEU A 129 -11.00 0.34 8.20
C LEU A 129 -11.89 1.56 8.39
N TYR A 130 -12.35 2.11 7.27
CA TYR A 130 -13.28 3.24 7.23
C TYR A 130 -14.42 2.94 6.28
N VAL A 131 -15.60 3.49 6.57
CA VAL A 131 -16.78 3.38 5.73
C VAL A 131 -17.33 4.76 5.37
N MET A 132 -17.69 4.94 4.10
CA MET A 132 -18.44 6.10 3.62
C MET A 132 -19.94 5.79 3.69
N ASP A 133 -20.57 6.13 4.82
CA ASP A 133 -21.96 5.76 5.13
C ASP A 133 -22.97 6.32 4.10
N GLN A 134 -22.70 7.50 3.55
CA GLN A 134 -23.62 8.21 2.65
C GLN A 134 -23.49 7.79 1.18
N GLU A 135 -22.52 6.95 0.82
CA GLU A 135 -22.24 6.59 -0.57
C GLU A 135 -22.84 5.23 -0.94
N THR A 136 -23.75 5.24 -1.92
CA THR A 136 -24.42 4.04 -2.41
C THR A 136 -23.71 3.38 -3.59
N GLY A 137 -22.79 4.09 -4.25
CA GLY A 137 -21.95 3.53 -5.32
C GLY A 137 -21.03 2.43 -4.78
N ILE A 138 -20.70 1.45 -5.61
CA ILE A 138 -19.77 0.38 -5.21
C ILE A 138 -18.34 0.87 -5.44
N ASN A 139 -17.65 1.21 -4.35
CA ASN A 139 -16.27 1.66 -4.40
C ASN A 139 -15.46 1.32 -3.14
N ALA A 140 -14.15 1.25 -3.29
CA ALA A 140 -13.17 1.06 -2.23
C ALA A 140 -11.85 1.74 -2.63
N PHE A 141 -11.01 2.12 -1.69
CA PHE A 141 -9.63 2.55 -1.97
C PHE A 141 -8.74 2.39 -0.75
N VAL A 142 -7.42 2.35 -0.99
CA VAL A 142 -6.40 2.41 0.05
C VAL A 142 -5.61 3.71 0.02
N ALA A 143 -5.30 4.24 1.21
CA ALA A 143 -4.50 5.45 1.36
C ALA A 143 -3.44 5.27 2.45
N GLY A 144 -2.31 5.94 2.29
CA GLY A 144 -1.19 5.88 3.23
C GLY A 144 0.15 6.08 2.55
N TYR A 145 1.20 6.26 3.37
CA TYR A 145 2.57 6.44 2.89
C TYR A 145 3.43 5.17 3.01
N THR A 146 3.08 4.30 3.96
CA THR A 146 3.72 3.00 4.18
C THR A 146 2.64 1.92 4.36
N PRO A 147 2.94 0.63 4.10
CA PRO A 147 1.99 -0.46 4.36
C PRO A 147 1.54 -0.54 5.82
N GLY A 148 2.44 -0.21 6.77
CA GLY A 148 2.16 -0.20 8.20
C GLY A 148 1.15 0.87 8.66
N GLU A 149 0.81 1.82 7.79
CA GLU A 149 -0.19 2.87 8.05
C GLU A 149 -1.24 2.96 6.94
N ALA A 150 -1.41 1.87 6.20
CA ALA A 150 -2.47 1.80 5.23
C ALA A 150 -3.82 1.92 5.96
N VAL A 151 -4.69 2.77 5.41
CA VAL A 151 -6.11 2.73 5.70
C VAL A 151 -6.83 2.21 4.47
N MET A 152 -7.90 1.46 4.70
CA MET A 152 -8.80 0.99 3.67
C MET A 152 -10.16 1.63 3.88
N VAL A 153 -10.61 2.37 2.87
CA VAL A 153 -11.90 3.04 2.87
C VAL A 153 -12.81 2.29 1.91
N VAL A 154 -14.00 1.96 2.36
CA VAL A 154 -15.03 1.32 1.54
C VAL A 154 -16.31 2.14 1.58
N THR A 155 -17.08 2.09 0.51
CA THR A 155 -18.42 2.69 0.46
C THR A 155 -19.44 1.80 1.15
N HIS A 156 -20.50 2.38 1.69
CA HIS A 156 -21.64 1.60 2.18
C HIS A 156 -22.23 0.70 1.08
N GLY A 157 -22.26 1.17 -0.17
CA GLY A 157 -22.63 0.38 -1.34
C GLY A 157 -21.77 -0.87 -1.55
N ALA A 158 -20.45 -0.80 -1.36
CA ALA A 158 -19.57 -1.95 -1.50
C ALA A 158 -19.84 -3.03 -0.44
N ILE A 159 -20.05 -2.65 0.83
CA ILE A 159 -20.23 -3.64 1.90
C ILE A 159 -21.60 -4.33 1.81
N THR A 160 -22.64 -3.59 1.42
CA THR A 160 -24.03 -4.08 1.40
C THR A 160 -24.42 -4.80 0.11
N GLN A 161 -23.80 -4.46 -1.03
CA GLN A 161 -24.22 -4.98 -2.34
C GLN A 161 -23.31 -6.07 -2.91
N LEU A 162 -22.07 -6.17 -2.43
CA LEU A 162 -21.14 -7.21 -2.83
C LEU A 162 -21.34 -8.46 -1.96
N SER A 163 -21.28 -9.62 -2.60
CA SER A 163 -21.15 -10.89 -1.88
C SER A 163 -19.81 -10.95 -1.15
N ARG A 164 -19.65 -11.92 -0.24
CA ARG A 164 -18.37 -12.12 0.46
C ARG A 164 -17.21 -12.32 -0.53
N ASP A 165 -17.41 -13.14 -1.56
CA ASP A 165 -16.39 -13.45 -2.57
C ASP A 165 -16.06 -12.26 -3.46
N GLU A 166 -17.09 -11.47 -3.83
CA GLU A 166 -16.89 -10.25 -4.60
C GLU A 166 -16.13 -9.20 -3.78
N LEU A 167 -16.53 -9.01 -2.51
CA LEU A 167 -15.85 -8.10 -1.59
C LEU A 167 -14.40 -8.57 -1.32
N GLN A 168 -14.16 -9.87 -1.19
CA GLN A 168 -12.81 -10.43 -1.09
C GLN A 168 -11.98 -10.16 -2.34
N GLY A 169 -12.58 -10.24 -3.53
CA GLY A 169 -11.94 -9.83 -4.78
C GLY A 169 -11.52 -8.35 -4.79
N VAL A 170 -12.41 -7.46 -4.34
CA VAL A 170 -12.11 -6.01 -4.21
C VAL A 170 -11.02 -5.77 -3.18
N VAL A 171 -11.13 -6.36 -1.99
CA VAL A 171 -10.12 -6.24 -0.93
C VAL A 171 -8.76 -6.74 -1.41
N ALA A 172 -8.70 -7.89 -2.10
CA ALA A 172 -7.46 -8.42 -2.66
C ALA A 172 -6.84 -7.49 -3.72
N HIS A 173 -7.67 -6.84 -4.55
CA HIS A 173 -7.23 -5.82 -5.50
C HIS A 173 -6.61 -4.63 -4.75
N GLU A 174 -7.28 -4.10 -3.72
CA GLU A 174 -6.77 -3.01 -2.89
C GLU A 174 -5.48 -3.36 -2.14
N PHE A 175 -5.38 -4.57 -1.59
CA PHE A 175 -4.14 -5.06 -0.96
C PHE A 175 -2.98 -5.12 -1.95
N SER A 176 -3.23 -5.38 -3.23
CA SER A 176 -2.20 -5.33 -4.27
C SER A 176 -1.60 -3.92 -4.40
N HIS A 177 -2.41 -2.86 -4.23
CA HIS A 177 -1.92 -1.48 -4.20
C HIS A 177 -1.13 -1.16 -2.93
N ILE A 178 -1.57 -1.65 -1.77
CA ILE A 178 -0.79 -1.52 -0.52
C ILE A 178 0.61 -2.10 -0.73
N PHE A 179 0.65 -3.34 -1.23
CA PHE A 179 1.87 -4.09 -1.44
C PHE A 179 2.78 -3.50 -2.52
N ASN A 180 2.22 -3.02 -3.64
CA ASN A 180 3.02 -2.42 -4.71
C ASN A 180 3.57 -1.02 -4.36
N GLY A 181 3.14 -0.43 -3.23
CA GLY A 181 3.56 0.91 -2.80
C GLY A 181 2.85 2.02 -3.59
N ASP A 182 1.69 1.69 -4.13
CA ASP A 182 0.91 2.51 -5.05
C ASP A 182 0.23 3.70 -4.35
N MET A 183 -0.15 3.50 -3.08
CA MET A 183 -0.77 4.52 -2.23
C MET A 183 0.06 5.81 -2.16
N ARG A 184 1.38 5.69 -1.95
CA ARG A 184 2.28 6.83 -1.83
C ARG A 184 2.33 7.65 -3.11
N LEU A 185 2.37 6.99 -4.26
CA LEU A 185 2.36 7.66 -5.56
C LEU A 185 1.02 8.39 -5.74
N ASN A 186 -0.08 7.75 -5.38
CA ASN A 186 -1.42 8.30 -5.52
C ASN A 186 -1.65 9.54 -4.62
N VAL A 187 -1.20 9.52 -3.36
CA VAL A 187 -1.29 10.69 -2.45
C VAL A 187 -0.46 11.86 -2.98
N ARG A 188 0.73 11.59 -3.53
CA ARG A 188 1.58 12.63 -4.15
C ARG A 188 0.94 13.25 -5.38
N LEU A 189 0.27 12.44 -6.20
CA LEU A 189 -0.48 12.94 -7.36
C LEU A 189 -1.54 13.96 -6.96
N ILE A 190 -2.32 13.66 -5.92
CA ILE A 190 -3.35 14.58 -5.40
C ILE A 190 -2.70 15.91 -4.99
N ALA A 191 -1.61 15.86 -4.23
CA ALA A 191 -0.92 17.06 -3.78
C ALA A 191 -0.38 17.90 -4.95
N LEU A 192 0.25 17.27 -5.95
CA LEU A 192 0.82 17.97 -7.11
C LEU A 192 -0.28 18.58 -8.01
N LEU A 193 -1.34 17.82 -8.30
CA LEU A 193 -2.43 18.28 -9.16
C LEU A 193 -3.21 19.44 -8.54
N ALA A 194 -3.31 19.51 -7.20
CA ALA A 194 -3.96 20.61 -6.50
C ALA A 194 -3.34 21.98 -6.81
N GLY A 195 -2.01 22.05 -6.98
CA GLY A 195 -1.34 23.30 -7.38
C GLY A 195 -1.73 23.78 -8.77
N ILE A 196 -1.85 22.85 -9.74
CA ILE A 196 -2.30 23.17 -11.10
C ILE A 196 -3.78 23.58 -11.10
N LEU A 197 -4.62 22.87 -10.34
CA LEU A 197 -6.04 23.18 -10.16
C LEU A 197 -6.25 24.59 -9.60
N MET A 198 -5.38 25.04 -8.69
CA MET A 198 -5.46 26.36 -8.07
C MET A 198 -5.47 27.49 -9.10
N ILE A 199 -4.70 27.38 -10.20
CA ILE A 199 -4.69 28.37 -11.28
C ILE A 199 -6.05 28.48 -11.96
N GLY A 200 -6.67 27.34 -12.27
CA GLY A 200 -8.01 27.30 -12.87
C GLY A 200 -9.09 27.83 -11.93
N GLN A 201 -9.00 27.51 -10.63
CA GLN A 201 -9.90 28.02 -9.59
C GLN A 201 -9.81 29.54 -9.45
N ILE A 202 -8.60 30.12 -9.47
CA ILE A 202 -8.39 31.56 -9.47
C ILE A 202 -8.99 32.19 -10.73
N GLY A 203 -8.79 31.59 -11.91
CA GLY A 203 -9.41 32.05 -13.16
C GLY A 203 -10.94 32.06 -13.08
N GLY A 204 -11.54 30.98 -12.58
CA GLY A 204 -12.98 30.88 -12.36
C GLY A 204 -13.52 31.85 -11.30
N PHE A 205 -12.73 32.16 -10.28
CA PHE A 205 -13.06 33.20 -9.30
C PHE A 205 -13.06 34.60 -9.94
N LEU A 206 -12.01 34.96 -10.71
CA LEU A 206 -11.90 36.24 -11.40
C LEU A 206 -13.02 36.46 -12.42
N LEU A 207 -13.37 35.40 -13.16
CA LEU A 207 -14.53 35.39 -14.05
C LEU A 207 -15.80 35.76 -13.30
N ARG A 208 -16.14 35.02 -12.23
CA ARG A 208 -17.34 35.28 -11.43
C ARG A 208 -17.32 36.68 -10.82
N ALA A 209 -16.20 37.11 -10.26
CA ALA A 209 -16.04 38.44 -9.68
C ALA A 209 -16.27 39.57 -10.70
N SER A 210 -15.87 39.38 -11.96
CA SER A 210 -16.12 40.32 -13.05
C SER A 210 -17.63 40.46 -13.35
N PHE A 211 -18.42 39.38 -13.25
CA PHE A 211 -19.87 39.43 -13.47
C PHE A 211 -20.67 40.01 -12.29
N TYR A 212 -20.33 39.67 -11.04
CA TYR A 212 -21.11 40.11 -9.85
C TYR A 212 -20.95 41.61 -9.51
N ARG A 213 -19.84 42.25 -9.88
CA ARG A 213 -19.66 43.71 -9.70
C ARG A 213 -20.47 44.57 -10.68
N GLY A 214 -21.03 44.00 -11.74
CA GLY A 214 -21.76 44.74 -12.79
C GLY A 214 -23.13 45.28 -12.37
N HIS A 215 -23.71 44.83 -11.25
CA HIS A 215 -25.08 45.20 -10.85
C HIS A 215 -25.18 46.36 -9.83
N ARG A 216 -24.08 47.00 -9.41
CA ARG A 216 -24.14 48.06 -8.36
C ARG A 216 -23.41 49.38 -8.60
N VAL A 217 -22.65 49.59 -9.68
CA VAL A 217 -21.94 50.88 -9.84
C VAL A 217 -21.97 51.38 -11.27
N GLY A 218 -22.74 52.46 -11.50
CA GLY A 218 -22.62 53.29 -12.68
C GLY A 218 -21.47 54.28 -12.53
N ARG A 219 -20.40 54.10 -13.33
CA ARG A 219 -19.54 55.20 -13.85
C ARG A 219 -18.55 54.67 -14.89
N SER A 220 -18.47 55.40 -16.00
CA SER A 220 -17.89 55.04 -17.30
C SER A 220 -16.35 54.89 -17.38
N ARG A 221 -15.63 54.81 -16.25
CA ARG A 221 -14.15 54.69 -16.25
C ARG A 221 -13.64 53.30 -15.81
N ASP A 222 -14.46 52.50 -15.13
CA ASP A 222 -14.06 51.19 -14.57
C ASP A 222 -14.39 49.98 -15.47
N GLY A 223 -15.16 50.17 -16.55
CA GLY A 223 -15.59 49.07 -17.43
C GLY A 223 -14.45 48.38 -18.18
N ARG A 224 -13.36 49.10 -18.50
CA ARG A 224 -12.17 48.52 -19.16
C ARG A 224 -11.38 47.62 -18.21
N ALA A 225 -11.19 48.04 -16.96
CA ALA A 225 -10.51 47.23 -15.95
C ALA A 225 -11.31 45.96 -15.60
N GLN A 226 -12.64 46.08 -15.53
CA GLN A 226 -13.54 44.95 -15.29
C GLN A 226 -13.57 43.96 -16.45
N ALA A 227 -13.56 44.45 -17.70
CA ALA A 227 -13.45 43.62 -18.90
C ALA A 227 -12.08 42.93 -18.99
N ALA A 228 -10.99 43.65 -18.71
CA ALA A 228 -9.65 43.08 -18.66
C ALA A 228 -9.54 41.98 -17.58
N MET A 229 -10.11 42.19 -16.39
CA MET A 229 -10.18 41.18 -15.33
C MET A 229 -10.98 39.93 -15.76
N GLY A 230 -12.07 40.12 -16.50
CA GLY A 230 -12.86 39.01 -17.05
C GLY A 230 -12.09 38.20 -18.10
N ILE A 231 -11.37 38.87 -19.01
CA ILE A 231 -10.54 38.21 -20.04
C ILE A 231 -9.37 37.45 -19.40
N ILE A 232 -8.68 38.06 -18.43
CA ILE A 232 -7.62 37.39 -17.67
C ILE A 232 -8.18 36.19 -16.91
N GLY A 233 -9.33 36.35 -16.26
CA GLY A 233 -10.03 35.26 -15.59
C GLY A 233 -10.35 34.10 -16.55
N LEU A 234 -10.86 34.41 -17.75
CA LEU A 234 -11.15 33.41 -18.78
C LEU A 234 -9.89 32.68 -19.23
N ALA A 235 -8.83 33.42 -19.50
CA ALA A 235 -7.56 32.86 -19.94
C ALA A 235 -6.96 31.94 -18.87
N LEU A 236 -6.92 32.37 -17.61
CA LEU A 236 -6.44 31.55 -16.49
C LEU A 236 -7.33 30.33 -16.25
N PHE A 237 -8.65 30.46 -16.41
CA PHE A 237 -9.58 29.34 -16.31
C PHE A 237 -9.28 28.29 -17.38
N VAL A 238 -9.14 28.70 -18.65
CA VAL A 238 -8.81 27.80 -19.76
C VAL A 238 -7.44 27.16 -19.57
N ILE A 239 -6.40 27.95 -19.28
CA ILE A 239 -5.04 27.44 -19.05
C ILE A 239 -5.01 26.44 -17.89
N GLY A 240 -5.67 26.78 -16.78
CA GLY A 240 -5.78 25.89 -15.63
C GLY A 240 -6.46 24.56 -15.99
N TYR A 241 -7.61 24.59 -16.67
CA TYR A 241 -8.31 23.38 -17.09
C TYR A 241 -7.52 22.54 -18.10
N VAL A 242 -6.77 23.17 -19.02
CA VAL A 242 -5.85 22.47 -19.92
C VAL A 242 -4.73 21.80 -19.13
N GLY A 243 -4.17 22.48 -18.13
CA GLY A 243 -3.18 21.90 -17.21
C GLY A 243 -3.72 20.67 -16.48
N VAL A 244 -4.95 20.76 -15.97
CA VAL A 244 -5.65 19.64 -15.31
C VAL A 244 -5.90 18.50 -16.28
N PHE A 245 -6.30 18.79 -17.52
CA PHE A 245 -6.50 17.78 -18.56
C PHE A 245 -5.23 16.97 -18.83
N PHE A 246 -4.08 17.64 -19.04
CA PHE A 246 -2.80 16.95 -19.23
C PHE A 246 -2.33 16.22 -17.96
N GLY A 247 -2.55 16.81 -16.79
CA GLY A 247 -2.27 16.15 -15.51
C GLY A 247 -3.04 14.84 -15.35
N ARG A 248 -4.34 14.84 -15.68
CA ARG A 248 -5.20 13.65 -15.67
C ARG A 248 -4.78 12.62 -16.73
N LEU A 249 -4.33 13.06 -17.91
CA LEU A 249 -3.84 12.15 -18.94
C LEU A 249 -2.57 11.40 -18.49
N ILE A 250 -1.64 12.09 -17.83
CA ILE A 250 -0.43 11.49 -17.25
C ILE A 250 -0.82 10.48 -16.16
N GLN A 251 -1.70 10.88 -15.26
CA GLN A 251 -2.21 10.03 -14.18
C GLN A 251 -2.90 8.77 -14.72
N ALA A 252 -3.75 8.90 -15.73
CA ALA A 252 -4.45 7.80 -16.37
C ALA A 252 -3.48 6.83 -17.07
N ALA A 253 -2.45 7.36 -17.76
CA ALA A 253 -1.42 6.53 -18.39
C ALA A 253 -0.62 5.70 -17.37
N VAL A 254 -0.34 6.27 -16.19
CA VAL A 254 0.40 5.58 -15.12
C VAL A 254 -0.49 4.58 -14.36
N SER A 255 -1.79 4.85 -14.20
CA SER A 255 -2.72 4.00 -13.44
C SER A 255 -3.22 2.79 -14.23
N ARG A 256 -3.60 2.93 -15.52
CA ARG A 256 -4.23 1.82 -16.28
C ARG A 256 -3.47 0.49 -16.27
N GLN A 257 -2.15 0.52 -16.47
CA GLN A 257 -1.33 -0.70 -16.43
C GLN A 257 -1.31 -1.34 -15.04
N ARG A 258 -1.42 -0.53 -13.98
CA ARG A 258 -1.44 -0.98 -12.59
C ARG A 258 -2.78 -1.60 -12.23
N GLU A 259 -3.89 -1.05 -12.72
CA GLU A 259 -5.22 -1.65 -12.53
C GLU A 259 -5.30 -3.08 -13.10
N MET A 260 -4.81 -3.30 -14.33
CA MET A 260 -4.80 -4.64 -14.94
C MET A 260 -3.92 -5.63 -14.17
N LEU A 261 -2.80 -5.15 -13.62
CA LEU A 261 -1.93 -5.98 -12.78
C LEU A 261 -2.58 -6.26 -11.41
N ALA A 262 -3.29 -5.29 -10.84
CA ALA A 262 -4.02 -5.43 -9.59
C ALA A 262 -5.17 -6.44 -9.72
N ASP A 263 -5.90 -6.43 -10.84
CA ASP A 263 -6.92 -7.44 -11.15
C ASP A 263 -6.30 -8.84 -11.22
N ALA A 264 -5.19 -8.99 -11.94
CA ALA A 264 -4.48 -10.27 -12.01
C ALA A 264 -3.96 -10.72 -10.63
N SER A 265 -3.47 -9.79 -9.81
CA SER A 265 -3.04 -10.07 -8.43
C SER A 265 -4.22 -10.47 -7.54
N SER A 266 -5.39 -9.83 -7.68
CA SER A 266 -6.61 -10.21 -6.96
C SER A 266 -7.00 -11.66 -7.27
N VAL A 267 -6.97 -12.08 -8.55
CA VAL A 267 -7.19 -13.48 -8.93
C VAL A 267 -6.11 -14.40 -8.36
N GLN A 268 -4.85 -13.99 -8.33
CA GLN A 268 -3.77 -14.80 -7.75
C GLN A 268 -3.93 -14.99 -6.24
N PHE A 269 -4.37 -13.95 -5.54
CA PHE A 269 -4.53 -13.93 -4.09
C PHE A 269 -5.76 -14.71 -3.65
N THR A 270 -6.91 -14.48 -4.29
CA THR A 270 -8.19 -15.12 -3.94
C THR A 270 -8.41 -16.46 -4.62
N ARG A 271 -7.71 -16.72 -5.73
CA ARG A 271 -7.93 -17.88 -6.62
C ARG A 271 -9.36 -17.99 -7.14
N ASN A 272 -10.11 -16.89 -7.05
CA ASN A 272 -11.50 -16.81 -7.42
C ASN A 272 -11.67 -15.70 -8.48
N PRO A 273 -11.52 -16.04 -9.78
CA PRO A 273 -11.71 -15.05 -10.85
C PRO A 273 -13.15 -14.52 -10.90
N GLU A 274 -14.13 -15.30 -10.43
CA GLU A 274 -15.53 -14.85 -10.40
C GLU A 274 -15.77 -13.77 -9.35
N GLY A 275 -15.03 -13.77 -8.23
CA GLY A 275 -15.17 -12.75 -7.18
C GLY A 275 -14.90 -11.35 -7.73
N ILE A 276 -13.69 -11.12 -8.26
CA ILE A 276 -13.32 -9.82 -8.83
C ILE A 276 -14.14 -9.47 -10.08
N ALA A 277 -14.42 -10.43 -10.96
CA ALA A 277 -15.20 -10.18 -12.17
C ALA A 277 -16.67 -9.83 -11.85
N GLY A 278 -17.27 -10.48 -10.85
CA GLY A 278 -18.62 -10.19 -10.36
C GLY A 278 -18.71 -8.79 -9.76
N ALA A 279 -17.72 -8.39 -8.96
CA ALA A 279 -17.64 -7.04 -8.42
C ALA A 279 -17.58 -5.97 -9.53
N LEU A 280 -16.68 -6.17 -10.52
CA LEU A 280 -16.56 -5.28 -11.69
C LEU A 280 -17.85 -5.20 -12.51
N PHE A 281 -18.52 -6.34 -12.71
CA PHE A 281 -19.79 -6.40 -13.41
C PHE A 281 -20.88 -5.61 -12.69
N LYS A 282 -21.00 -5.75 -11.37
CA LYS A 282 -21.95 -4.99 -10.55
C LYS A 282 -21.66 -3.48 -10.58
N ILE A 283 -20.39 -3.07 -10.57
CA ILE A 283 -20.00 -1.66 -10.75
C ILE A 283 -20.45 -1.13 -12.10
N GLY A 284 -20.25 -1.90 -13.17
CA GLY A 284 -20.68 -1.51 -14.51
C GLY A 284 -22.20 -1.32 -14.64
N MET A 285 -22.98 -2.05 -13.83
CA MET A 285 -24.44 -1.94 -13.82
C MET A 285 -24.99 -0.85 -12.89
N LYS A 286 -24.47 -0.77 -11.67
CA LYS A 286 -25.02 0.08 -10.60
C LYS A 286 -24.28 1.41 -10.42
N GLY A 287 -23.08 1.53 -11.00
CA GLY A 287 -22.19 2.68 -10.85
C GLY A 287 -21.27 2.58 -9.63
N GLY A 288 -20.07 3.16 -9.77
CA GLY A 288 -19.09 3.33 -8.69
C GLY A 288 -18.96 4.78 -8.21
N TYR A 289 -19.85 5.67 -8.67
CA TYR A 289 -19.75 7.11 -8.45
C TYR A 289 -19.91 7.47 -6.98
N LEU A 290 -19.12 8.45 -6.54
CA LEU A 290 -19.24 9.06 -5.23
C LEU A 290 -19.99 10.39 -5.42
N ASP A 291 -21.22 10.44 -4.93
CA ASP A 291 -22.14 11.56 -5.20
C ASP A 291 -22.11 12.62 -4.09
N THR A 292 -21.62 12.28 -2.90
CA THR A 292 -21.67 13.18 -1.72
C THR A 292 -20.37 13.94 -1.47
N THR A 293 -19.22 13.37 -1.86
CA THR A 293 -17.91 13.99 -1.60
C THR A 293 -17.47 14.97 -2.70
N SER A 294 -17.08 16.19 -2.32
CA SER A 294 -16.52 17.20 -3.22
C SER A 294 -15.14 16.83 -3.76
N HIS A 295 -14.49 15.81 -3.17
CA HIS A 295 -13.18 15.30 -3.57
C HIS A 295 -13.24 14.10 -4.51
N ALA A 296 -14.44 13.70 -4.97
CA ALA A 296 -14.63 12.53 -5.83
C ALA A 296 -13.70 12.52 -7.05
N SER A 297 -13.55 13.68 -7.71
CA SER A 297 -12.68 13.80 -8.89
C SER A 297 -11.19 13.73 -8.60
N ASP A 298 -10.78 14.14 -7.39
CA ASP A 298 -9.36 14.13 -6.99
C ASP A 298 -8.89 12.71 -6.67
N MET A 299 -9.82 11.81 -6.32
CA MET A 299 -9.55 10.47 -5.81
C MET A 299 -9.88 9.35 -6.79
N ASN A 300 -10.33 9.68 -8.00
CA ASN A 300 -10.77 8.72 -9.01
C ASN A 300 -9.73 7.67 -9.42
N HIS A 301 -8.44 7.96 -9.27
CA HIS A 301 -7.33 7.02 -9.51
C HIS A 301 -6.96 6.15 -8.30
N MET A 302 -7.53 6.43 -7.14
CA MET A 302 -7.36 5.62 -5.93
C MET A 302 -8.50 4.62 -5.76
N CYS A 303 -9.68 5.02 -6.22
CA CYS A 303 -10.90 4.24 -6.16
C CYS A 303 -10.87 3.01 -7.08
N PHE A 304 -11.37 1.88 -6.60
CA PHE A 304 -11.57 0.63 -7.32
C PHE A 304 -12.45 0.79 -8.57
N GLY A 305 -13.50 1.60 -8.45
CA GLY A 305 -14.41 1.99 -9.53
C GLY A 305 -14.30 3.47 -9.87
N GLU A 306 -14.89 3.88 -10.99
CA GLU A 306 -14.97 5.30 -11.37
C GLU A 306 -15.79 6.08 -10.33
N SER A 307 -15.14 6.97 -9.59
CA SER A 307 -15.76 7.79 -8.54
C SER A 307 -16.40 9.07 -9.07
N ALA A 308 -16.02 9.55 -10.26
CA ALA A 308 -16.54 10.79 -10.84
C ALA A 308 -16.96 10.61 -12.29
N ARG A 309 -18.14 11.11 -12.67
CA ARG A 309 -18.66 11.06 -14.05
C ARG A 309 -17.85 11.96 -14.99
N MET A 310 -16.89 11.40 -15.73
CA MET A 310 -16.18 12.14 -16.78
C MET A 310 -16.90 11.98 -18.12
N LYS A 311 -17.77 12.94 -18.46
CA LYS A 311 -18.63 12.90 -19.66
C LYS A 311 -17.88 12.93 -21.01
N PHE A 312 -16.55 13.11 -21.01
CA PHE A 312 -15.77 13.23 -22.22
C PHE A 312 -14.46 12.44 -22.12
N THR A 313 -14.39 11.36 -22.91
CA THR A 313 -13.22 10.57 -23.34
C THR A 313 -12.73 9.42 -22.43
N SER A 314 -12.72 8.21 -23.00
CA SER A 314 -12.03 7.01 -22.47
C SER A 314 -10.52 7.25 -22.24
N LEU A 315 -9.92 8.24 -22.91
CA LEU A 315 -8.51 8.61 -22.76
C LEU A 315 -8.18 9.17 -21.37
N LEU A 316 -9.14 9.86 -20.73
CA LEU A 316 -9.01 10.46 -19.41
C LEU A 316 -9.47 9.54 -18.27
N ALA A 317 -10.03 8.37 -18.59
CA ALA A 317 -10.40 7.39 -17.57
C ALA A 317 -9.13 6.86 -16.90
N SER A 318 -9.05 6.99 -15.57
CA SER A 318 -8.02 6.36 -14.74
C SER A 318 -8.09 4.83 -14.84
N HIS A 319 -9.30 4.31 -15.07
CA HIS A 319 -9.59 2.90 -15.17
C HIS A 319 -9.72 2.45 -16.62
N PRO A 320 -9.14 1.28 -16.99
CA PRO A 320 -9.48 0.61 -18.24
C PRO A 320 -10.98 0.29 -18.29
N PRO A 321 -11.58 0.19 -19.49
CA PRO A 321 -12.98 -0.23 -19.64
C PRO A 321 -13.27 -1.53 -18.89
N ILE A 322 -14.41 -1.59 -18.20
CA ILE A 322 -14.82 -2.75 -17.38
C ILE A 322 -14.85 -4.04 -18.21
N ASP A 323 -15.35 -3.98 -19.45
CA ASP A 323 -15.39 -5.13 -20.34
C ASP A 323 -13.98 -5.67 -20.68
N GLU A 324 -12.98 -4.79 -20.81
CA GLU A 324 -11.59 -5.17 -21.04
C GLU A 324 -10.99 -5.85 -19.81
N ARG A 325 -11.26 -5.30 -18.62
CA ARG A 325 -10.83 -5.87 -17.33
C ARG A 325 -11.41 -7.27 -17.10
N ILE A 326 -12.73 -7.43 -17.27
CA ILE A 326 -13.42 -8.71 -17.08
C ILE A 326 -12.90 -9.76 -18.09
N ASN A 327 -12.70 -9.39 -19.35
CA ASN A 327 -12.18 -10.32 -20.36
C ASN A 327 -10.71 -10.69 -20.12
N ALA A 328 -9.90 -9.77 -19.59
CA ALA A 328 -8.51 -10.04 -19.22
C ALA A 328 -8.39 -10.98 -18.01
N ILE A 329 -9.34 -10.92 -17.06
CA ILE A 329 -9.44 -11.87 -15.94
C ILE A 329 -9.72 -13.27 -16.48
N GLN A 330 -10.79 -13.42 -17.25
CA GLN A 330 -11.12 -14.69 -17.89
C GLN A 330 -11.93 -14.46 -19.18
N PRO A 331 -11.44 -14.93 -20.34
CA PRO A 331 -12.18 -14.83 -21.59
C PRO A 331 -13.58 -15.48 -21.49
N GLY A 332 -14.61 -14.76 -21.95
CA GLY A 332 -16.00 -15.21 -21.92
C GLY A 332 -16.71 -15.06 -20.57
N MET A 333 -16.03 -14.57 -19.53
CA MET A 333 -16.63 -14.32 -18.20
C MET A 333 -17.82 -13.35 -18.27
N LEU A 334 -17.68 -12.26 -19.04
CA LEU A 334 -18.72 -11.26 -19.18
C LEU A 334 -20.02 -11.85 -19.74
N ALA A 335 -19.92 -12.76 -20.72
CA ALA A 335 -21.07 -13.45 -21.29
C ALA A 335 -21.76 -14.35 -20.26
N ARG A 336 -20.97 -15.09 -19.45
CA ARG A 336 -21.49 -15.92 -18.37
C ARG A 336 -22.23 -15.10 -17.31
N LEU A 337 -21.64 -13.99 -16.88
CA LEU A 337 -22.27 -13.08 -15.89
C LEU A 337 -23.58 -12.48 -16.42
N ARG A 338 -23.60 -12.05 -17.69
CA ARG A 338 -24.83 -11.56 -18.34
C ARG A 338 -25.90 -12.65 -18.50
N SER A 339 -25.51 -13.90 -18.76
CA SER A 339 -26.45 -15.03 -18.83
C SER A 339 -27.09 -15.30 -17.47
N ARG A 340 -26.27 -15.41 -16.41
CA ARG A 340 -26.76 -15.65 -15.04
C ARG A 340 -27.76 -14.59 -14.60
N LEU A 341 -27.50 -13.32 -14.92
CA LEU A 341 -28.42 -12.23 -14.59
C LEU A 341 -29.80 -12.44 -15.23
N ARG A 342 -29.85 -12.83 -16.52
CA ARG A 342 -31.12 -13.11 -17.23
C ARG A 342 -31.86 -14.29 -16.61
N ASP A 343 -31.13 -15.30 -16.15
CA ASP A 343 -31.74 -16.48 -15.51
C ASP A 343 -32.27 -16.16 -14.10
N THR A 344 -31.75 -15.13 -13.43
CA THR A 344 -32.19 -14.70 -12.08
C THR A 344 -33.29 -13.63 -12.07
N GLU A 345 -33.54 -12.95 -13.19
CA GLU A 345 -34.71 -12.08 -13.33
C GLU A 345 -35.94 -12.96 -13.61
N PRO A 346 -37.00 -12.92 -12.77
CA PRO A 346 -38.21 -13.67 -13.07
C PRO A 346 -38.82 -13.11 -14.35
N GLY A 347 -38.68 -13.85 -15.44
CA GLY A 347 -39.37 -13.59 -16.69
C GLY A 347 -40.88 -13.73 -16.49
N ALA A 348 -41.55 -12.60 -16.21
CA ALA A 348 -42.90 -12.42 -16.67
C ALA A 348 -42.84 -12.39 -18.21
N ASP A 349 -43.44 -13.43 -18.79
CA ASP A 349 -43.71 -13.64 -20.22
C ASP A 349 -42.50 -13.77 -21.15
N LEU A 350 -42.24 -15.01 -21.57
CA LEU A 350 -42.13 -15.37 -22.99
C LEU A 350 -42.19 -16.90 -23.15
N TYR A 351 -43.38 -17.45 -22.92
CA TYR A 351 -43.78 -18.75 -23.45
C TYR A 351 -44.50 -18.49 -24.79
N ARG A 352 -43.75 -18.32 -25.89
CA ARG A 352 -44.14 -18.71 -27.27
C ARG A 352 -43.17 -18.17 -28.32
N SER A 353 -42.86 -19.06 -29.26
CA SER A 353 -42.11 -18.84 -30.50
C SER A 353 -40.60 -18.73 -30.29
N SER A 354 -39.81 -19.79 -30.46
CA SER A 354 -39.70 -20.56 -31.70
C SER A 354 -39.33 -22.02 -31.44
N ALA A 355 -40.27 -22.91 -31.74
CA ALA A 355 -39.93 -24.25 -32.19
C ALA A 355 -39.37 -24.13 -33.61
N SER A 356 -38.06 -24.30 -33.76
CA SER A 356 -37.46 -24.75 -35.01
C SER A 356 -36.10 -25.37 -34.70
N VAL A 357 -36.11 -26.68 -34.53
CA VAL A 357 -34.96 -27.55 -34.78
C VAL A 357 -34.63 -27.45 -36.28
N PRO A 358 -33.35 -27.30 -36.64
CA PRO A 358 -32.82 -28.19 -37.66
C PRO A 358 -31.65 -28.99 -37.12
N GLU A 359 -31.76 -30.29 -37.32
CA GLU A 359 -30.70 -31.26 -37.17
C GLU A 359 -29.60 -31.10 -38.23
N THR A 360 -28.40 -31.54 -37.83
CA THR A 360 -27.35 -32.18 -38.65
C THR A 360 -26.57 -31.36 -39.67
N GLY A 361 -25.26 -31.27 -39.39
CA GLY A 361 -24.20 -30.92 -40.33
C GLY A 361 -22.84 -31.36 -39.77
N ALA A 362 -22.61 -32.67 -39.74
CA ALA A 362 -21.33 -33.26 -39.38
C ALA A 362 -20.35 -33.19 -40.55
N SER A 363 -19.22 -32.53 -40.34
CA SER A 363 -17.98 -32.62 -41.14
C SER A 363 -16.92 -31.85 -40.34
N GLY A 364 -15.87 -32.42 -39.77
CA GLY A 364 -14.98 -33.41 -40.37
C GLY A 364 -13.83 -32.67 -41.03
N PHE A 365 -12.83 -32.22 -40.26
CA PHE A 365 -11.49 -31.94 -40.78
C PHE A 365 -10.42 -32.09 -39.69
N THR A 366 -9.80 -33.26 -39.68
CA THR A 366 -8.44 -33.50 -39.21
C THR A 366 -7.47 -32.99 -40.28
N GLY A 367 -6.42 -32.25 -39.91
CA GLY A 367 -5.34 -31.93 -40.86
C GLY A 367 -4.40 -30.83 -40.39
N ALA A 368 -3.30 -31.26 -39.76
CA ALA A 368 -1.96 -30.69 -39.72
C ALA A 368 -1.69 -29.30 -40.36
N ALA A 369 -1.06 -28.43 -39.57
CA ALA A 369 0.04 -27.58 -40.04
C ALA A 369 0.95 -27.22 -38.85
N SER A 370 2.04 -27.96 -38.74
CA SER A 370 3.28 -27.60 -38.07
C SER A 370 3.98 -26.43 -38.79
N ASP A 371 4.92 -25.81 -38.07
CA ASP A 371 6.00 -24.94 -38.54
C ASP A 371 5.65 -23.54 -39.04
N ILE A 372 5.76 -22.54 -38.14
CA ILE A 372 6.63 -21.36 -38.36
C ILE A 372 7.18 -20.91 -36.99
N LEU A 373 8.39 -21.35 -36.64
CA LEU A 373 9.15 -20.82 -35.49
C LEU A 373 10.60 -20.60 -35.95
N GLY A 374 10.91 -19.36 -36.35
CA GLY A 374 12.28 -18.91 -36.56
C GLY A 374 12.87 -18.35 -35.26
N PRO A 375 14.12 -18.66 -34.88
CA PRO A 375 14.69 -18.17 -33.64
C PRO A 375 15.20 -16.73 -33.82
N VAL A 376 14.53 -15.77 -33.18
CA VAL A 376 15.07 -14.43 -32.99
C VAL A 376 15.99 -14.46 -31.76
N THR A 377 17.28 -14.31 -32.01
CA THR A 377 18.33 -14.23 -30.99
C THR A 377 18.34 -12.84 -30.33
N SER A 378 17.58 -12.64 -29.25
CA SER A 378 17.75 -11.47 -28.40
C SER A 378 18.73 -11.75 -27.26
N LYS A 379 19.90 -11.12 -27.32
CA LYS A 379 20.89 -11.06 -26.23
C LYS A 379 20.26 -10.45 -24.97
N SER A 380 19.85 -11.30 -24.03
CA SER A 380 19.52 -10.88 -22.66
C SER A 380 20.81 -10.77 -21.85
N GLY A 381 21.23 -9.54 -21.56
CA GLY A 381 22.31 -9.25 -20.61
C GLY A 381 21.96 -9.80 -19.23
N ARG A 382 22.65 -10.88 -18.84
CA ARG A 382 22.60 -11.44 -17.49
C ARG A 382 23.47 -10.58 -16.58
N THR A 383 22.85 -9.77 -15.73
CA THR A 383 23.53 -9.16 -14.57
C THR A 383 23.16 -9.96 -13.33
N SER A 384 23.83 -11.10 -13.13
CA SER A 384 23.87 -11.79 -11.85
C SER A 384 25.22 -12.50 -11.73
N PRO A 385 26.13 -12.05 -10.85
CA PRO A 385 27.40 -12.71 -10.63
C PRO A 385 27.16 -13.86 -9.64
N LEU A 386 26.78 -15.03 -10.14
CA LEU A 386 26.75 -16.24 -9.32
C LEU A 386 27.05 -17.46 -10.20
N ALA A 387 28.30 -17.58 -10.62
CA ALA A 387 28.85 -18.80 -11.19
C ALA A 387 30.39 -18.71 -11.24
N SER A 388 31.03 -18.91 -10.09
CA SER A 388 32.45 -19.28 -10.06
C SER A 388 32.82 -19.86 -8.68
N SER A 389 32.43 -21.11 -8.45
CA SER A 389 33.19 -22.10 -7.67
C SER A 389 32.73 -23.51 -8.08
N PRO A 390 33.65 -24.46 -8.30
CA PRO A 390 33.31 -25.83 -8.68
C PRO A 390 33.21 -26.71 -7.43
N GLU A 391 32.01 -26.86 -6.86
CA GLU A 391 31.67 -28.01 -6.01
C GLU A 391 30.15 -28.16 -5.89
N ALA A 392 29.65 -29.31 -6.36
CA ALA A 392 28.32 -29.93 -6.29
C ALA A 392 27.01 -29.07 -6.35
N PRO A 393 26.03 -29.45 -7.20
CA PRO A 393 24.79 -28.70 -7.37
C PRO A 393 23.82 -28.95 -6.21
N ILE A 394 23.68 -27.97 -5.32
CA ILE A 394 22.49 -27.87 -4.47
C ILE A 394 21.31 -27.58 -5.42
N LYS A 395 20.30 -28.46 -5.44
CA LYS A 395 19.02 -28.22 -6.16
C LYS A 395 18.54 -26.81 -5.82
N PRO A 396 18.07 -26.00 -6.80
CA PRO A 396 17.66 -24.63 -6.52
C PRO A 396 16.47 -24.65 -5.56
N GLY A 397 16.74 -24.47 -4.27
CA GLY A 397 15.71 -24.21 -3.28
C GLY A 397 14.96 -22.95 -3.67
N ARG A 398 13.65 -22.92 -3.41
CA ARG A 398 12.85 -21.70 -3.59
C ARG A 398 13.48 -20.58 -2.76
N LYS A 399 13.73 -19.42 -3.38
CA LYS A 399 14.18 -18.22 -2.68
C LYS A 399 13.08 -17.72 -1.76
N PHE A 400 13.43 -17.27 -0.56
CA PHE A 400 12.46 -16.70 0.38
C PHE A 400 12.02 -15.30 -0.06
N SER A 401 12.89 -14.58 -0.76
CA SER A 401 12.60 -13.27 -1.34
C SER A 401 11.43 -13.30 -2.35
N ASP A 402 11.21 -14.44 -3.03
CA ASP A 402 10.07 -14.63 -3.94
C ASP A 402 8.73 -14.80 -3.20
N GLN A 403 8.76 -15.10 -1.89
CA GLN A 403 7.55 -15.28 -1.08
C GLN A 403 7.07 -13.97 -0.45
N VAL A 404 7.94 -12.95 -0.37
CA VAL A 404 7.65 -11.66 0.27
C VAL A 404 6.41 -11.01 -0.36
N GLY A 405 5.39 -10.81 0.49
CA GLY A 405 4.04 -10.33 0.21
C GLY A 405 3.33 -11.03 -0.95
N THR A 406 3.68 -12.30 -1.18
CA THR A 406 2.90 -13.18 -2.05
C THR A 406 1.91 -13.97 -1.22
N ILE A 407 0.66 -13.99 -1.69
CA ILE A 407 -0.38 -14.82 -1.11
C ILE A 407 -0.42 -16.13 -1.89
N ASN A 408 -0.36 -17.24 -1.17
CA ASN A 408 -0.45 -18.56 -1.77
C ASN A 408 -1.43 -19.43 -0.98
N ARG A 409 -1.86 -20.57 -1.55
CA ARG A 409 -2.85 -21.45 -0.92
C ARG A 409 -2.50 -21.78 0.51
N LYS A 410 -1.21 -22.03 0.76
CA LYS A 410 -0.77 -22.51 2.05
C LYS A 410 -0.83 -21.38 3.08
N SER A 411 -0.49 -20.14 2.70
CA SER A 411 -0.61 -18.98 3.60
C SER A 411 -2.07 -18.58 3.84
N GLU A 412 -2.94 -18.74 2.85
CA GLU A 412 -4.39 -18.56 2.98
C GLU A 412 -5.03 -19.64 3.87
N ASP A 413 -4.76 -20.91 3.59
CA ASP A 413 -5.22 -22.05 4.41
C ASP A 413 -4.72 -21.92 5.87
N PHE A 414 -3.49 -21.42 6.05
CA PHE A 414 -2.95 -21.09 7.37
C PHE A 414 -3.77 -20.00 8.05
N ALA A 415 -4.04 -18.88 7.36
CA ALA A 415 -4.81 -17.76 7.91
C ALA A 415 -6.22 -18.19 8.35
N LEU A 416 -6.91 -18.97 7.52
CA LEU A 416 -8.24 -19.49 7.84
C LEU A 416 -8.20 -20.42 9.07
N ARG A 417 -7.32 -21.42 9.06
CA ARG A 417 -7.16 -22.35 10.20
C ARG A 417 -6.74 -21.63 11.48
N PHE A 418 -5.91 -20.61 11.36
CA PHE A 418 -5.48 -19.78 12.48
C PHE A 418 -6.68 -19.07 13.10
N LEU A 419 -7.47 -18.36 12.29
CA LEU A 419 -8.65 -17.64 12.74
C LEU A 419 -9.73 -18.57 13.33
N GLU A 420 -9.88 -19.79 12.80
CA GLU A 420 -10.80 -20.80 13.33
C GLU A 420 -10.33 -21.40 14.67
N ARG A 421 -9.02 -21.54 14.87
CA ARG A 421 -8.44 -22.09 16.10
C ARG A 421 -8.43 -21.11 17.26
N LEU A 422 -8.49 -19.81 17.01
CA LEU A 422 -8.52 -18.80 18.06
C LEU A 422 -9.85 -18.85 18.81
N PRO A 423 -9.84 -19.08 20.14
CA PRO A 423 -11.06 -19.01 20.94
C PRO A 423 -11.73 -17.65 20.77
N ALA A 424 -13.07 -17.62 20.62
CA ALA A 424 -13.80 -16.36 20.42
C ALA A 424 -13.55 -15.34 21.53
N THR A 425 -13.40 -15.80 22.78
CA THR A 425 -13.02 -14.96 23.92
C THR A 425 -11.66 -14.30 23.75
N PHE A 426 -10.66 -15.05 23.26
CA PHE A 426 -9.32 -14.52 22.97
C PHE A 426 -9.39 -13.52 21.81
N ARG A 427 -10.05 -13.89 20.71
CA ARG A 427 -10.17 -13.06 19.51
C ARG A 427 -10.84 -11.72 19.81
N ASN A 428 -11.94 -11.71 20.58
CA ASN A 428 -12.64 -10.49 20.94
C ASN A 428 -11.76 -9.53 21.77
N LEU A 429 -10.87 -10.06 22.62
CA LEU A 429 -9.95 -9.21 23.40
C LEU A 429 -8.93 -8.48 22.51
N LEU A 430 -8.49 -9.10 21.40
CA LEU A 430 -7.56 -8.48 20.44
C LEU A 430 -8.12 -7.20 19.83
N TYR A 431 -9.45 -7.05 19.78
CA TYR A 431 -10.13 -5.90 19.21
C TYR A 431 -10.37 -4.75 20.20
N THR A 432 -10.12 -4.98 21.49
CA THR A 432 -10.30 -3.97 22.53
C THR A 432 -8.96 -3.31 22.86
N ARG A 433 -8.94 -2.01 23.16
CA ARG A 433 -7.72 -1.29 23.57
C ARG A 433 -7.03 -1.97 24.75
N ALA A 434 -7.78 -2.27 25.81
CA ALA A 434 -7.26 -2.94 26.99
C ALA A 434 -6.77 -4.37 26.69
N GLY A 435 -7.58 -5.20 26.03
CA GLY A 435 -7.21 -6.58 25.73
C GLY A 435 -6.00 -6.69 24.80
N ALA A 436 -5.86 -5.80 23.82
CA ALA A 436 -4.70 -5.72 22.95
C ALA A 436 -3.43 -5.31 23.72
N SER A 437 -3.51 -4.36 24.66
CA SER A 437 -2.38 -4.01 25.53
C SER A 437 -1.99 -5.17 26.47
N GLN A 438 -2.98 -5.85 27.06
CA GLN A 438 -2.74 -7.02 27.92
C GLN A 438 -2.15 -8.19 27.14
N LEU A 439 -2.46 -8.34 25.85
CA LEU A 439 -1.83 -9.34 24.99
C LEU A 439 -0.31 -9.16 24.94
N CYS A 440 0.17 -7.91 24.78
CA CYS A 440 1.61 -7.62 24.78
C CYS A 440 2.28 -8.07 26.08
N TYR A 441 1.62 -7.84 27.23
CA TYR A 441 2.11 -8.29 28.53
C TYR A 441 2.04 -9.81 28.68
N ALA A 442 0.91 -10.41 28.27
CA ALA A 442 0.68 -11.85 28.33
C ALA A 442 1.74 -12.63 27.55
N MET A 443 2.16 -12.13 26.38
CA MET A 443 3.22 -12.75 25.58
C MET A 443 4.57 -12.80 26.32
N LEU A 444 4.90 -11.78 27.10
CA LEU A 444 6.15 -11.67 27.86
C LEU A 444 6.18 -12.55 29.11
N ILE A 445 5.02 -12.76 29.74
CA ILE A 445 4.93 -13.49 31.01
C ILE A 445 4.40 -14.93 30.83
N SER A 446 3.95 -15.31 29.63
CA SER A 446 3.27 -16.59 29.37
C SER A 446 4.09 -17.83 29.78
N GLU A 447 5.41 -17.76 29.66
CA GLU A 447 6.33 -18.86 29.98
C GLU A 447 6.78 -18.87 31.45
N LEU A 448 6.51 -17.80 32.21
CA LEU A 448 6.95 -17.67 33.59
C LEU A 448 6.03 -18.43 34.57
N PRO A 449 6.57 -18.92 35.70
CA PRO A 449 5.77 -19.38 36.83
C PRO A 449 4.92 -18.24 37.41
N ARG A 450 3.71 -18.55 37.92
CA ARG A 450 2.77 -17.55 38.48
C ARG A 450 3.39 -16.51 39.43
N PRO A 451 4.25 -16.89 40.41
CA PRO A 451 4.85 -15.89 41.31
C PRO A 451 5.70 -14.85 40.59
N GLN A 452 6.43 -15.27 39.55
CA GLN A 452 7.24 -14.36 38.72
C GLN A 452 6.38 -13.54 37.75
N GLN A 453 5.19 -14.04 37.38
CA GLN A 453 4.23 -13.26 36.59
C GLN A 453 3.72 -12.07 37.40
N GLU A 454 3.32 -12.30 38.65
CA GLU A 454 2.84 -11.26 39.57
C GLU A 454 3.95 -10.22 39.83
N GLU A 455 5.16 -10.67 40.17
CA GLU A 455 6.31 -9.79 40.39
C GLU A 455 6.62 -8.89 39.17
N ARG A 456 6.56 -9.44 37.94
CA ARG A 456 6.77 -8.63 36.73
C ARG A 456 5.62 -7.65 36.49
N LEU A 457 4.38 -8.05 36.73
CA LEU A 457 3.21 -7.20 36.53
C LEU A 457 3.14 -6.04 37.54
N ASP A 458 3.68 -6.22 38.75
CA ASP A 458 3.77 -5.17 39.78
C ASP A 458 4.69 -4.00 39.37
N LEU A 459 5.58 -4.20 38.39
CA LEU A 459 6.41 -3.13 37.82
C LEU A 459 5.60 -2.12 36.98
N LEU A 460 4.37 -2.46 36.61
CA LEU A 460 3.53 -1.63 35.77
C LEU A 460 2.82 -0.54 36.59
N PRO A 461 2.80 0.71 36.10
CA PRO A 461 2.05 1.77 36.76
C PRO A 461 0.54 1.49 36.69
N ALA A 462 -0.19 1.92 37.70
CA ALA A 462 -1.65 1.87 37.69
C ALA A 462 -2.20 2.75 36.56
N HIS A 463 -2.96 2.16 35.65
CA HIS A 463 -3.63 2.87 34.55
C HIS A 463 -4.92 2.14 34.16
N PRO A 464 -6.03 2.83 33.85
CA PRO A 464 -7.32 2.20 33.55
C PRO A 464 -7.27 1.23 32.36
N VAL A 465 -6.45 1.52 31.35
CA VAL A 465 -6.34 0.72 30.11
C VAL A 465 -5.03 -0.06 30.03
N LEU A 466 -3.95 0.49 30.59
CA LEU A 466 -2.57 0.04 30.38
C LEU A 466 -1.93 -0.58 31.64
N GLY A 467 -2.62 -0.51 32.78
CA GLY A 467 -2.19 -1.19 34.00
C GLY A 467 -2.41 -2.69 33.87
N SER A 468 -1.83 -3.47 34.78
CA SER A 468 -2.10 -4.91 34.86
C SER A 468 -3.59 -5.15 35.10
N GLN A 469 -4.22 -5.96 34.25
CA GLN A 469 -5.63 -6.38 34.40
C GLN A 469 -5.71 -7.91 34.54
N PRO A 470 -5.74 -8.44 35.77
CA PRO A 470 -5.72 -9.88 36.02
C PRO A 470 -6.82 -10.64 35.28
N ASP A 471 -8.05 -10.11 35.29
CA ASP A 471 -9.23 -10.73 34.65
C ASP A 471 -9.06 -10.96 33.13
N LEU A 472 -8.33 -10.07 32.46
CA LEU A 472 -8.05 -10.20 31.02
C LEU A 472 -6.87 -11.16 30.80
N LEU A 473 -5.83 -11.06 31.63
CA LEU A 473 -4.66 -11.94 31.55
C LEU A 473 -5.03 -13.41 31.79
N GLU A 474 -5.95 -13.69 32.73
CA GLU A 474 -6.47 -15.04 32.97
C GLU A 474 -7.18 -15.65 31.76
N LYS A 475 -7.76 -14.82 30.89
CA LYS A 475 -8.39 -15.26 29.64
C LYS A 475 -7.38 -15.47 28.51
N LEU A 476 -6.31 -14.70 28.49
CA LEU A 476 -5.29 -14.71 27.42
C LEU A 476 -4.22 -15.80 27.64
N LEU A 477 -3.74 -15.95 28.88
CA LEU A 477 -2.61 -16.83 29.21
C LEU A 477 -2.86 -18.32 28.88
N PRO A 478 -4.04 -18.91 29.18
CA PRO A 478 -4.30 -20.31 28.83
C PRO A 478 -4.30 -20.52 27.32
N ALA A 479 -4.92 -19.62 26.56
CA ALA A 479 -4.97 -19.71 25.10
C ALA A 479 -3.57 -19.63 24.47
N LEU A 480 -2.71 -18.73 24.96
CA LEU A 480 -1.32 -18.64 24.48
C LEU A 480 -0.53 -19.93 24.76
N LYS A 481 -0.76 -20.57 25.92
CA LYS A 481 -0.12 -21.86 26.26
C LYS A 481 -0.63 -23.01 25.39
N THR A 482 -1.92 -23.04 25.07
CA THR A 482 -2.52 -24.13 24.26
C THR A 482 -2.16 -24.05 22.78
N ILE A 483 -2.15 -22.85 22.20
CA ILE A 483 -1.98 -22.70 20.74
C ILE A 483 -0.49 -22.57 20.36
N GLY A 484 0.36 -22.20 21.32
CA GLY A 484 1.82 -22.21 21.18
C GLY A 484 2.41 -20.98 20.51
N GLU A 485 3.71 -21.04 20.21
CA GLU A 485 4.51 -19.88 19.78
C GLU A 485 4.13 -19.33 18.40
N GLY A 486 3.61 -20.17 17.49
CA GLY A 486 3.24 -19.78 16.13
C GLY A 486 2.07 -18.79 16.03
N VAL A 487 1.38 -18.52 17.14
CA VAL A 487 0.27 -17.56 17.22
C VAL A 487 0.72 -16.16 17.62
N ARG A 488 1.92 -16.03 18.22
CA ARG A 488 2.34 -14.78 18.86
C ARG A 488 2.32 -13.60 17.88
N PHE A 489 2.98 -13.74 16.74
CA PHE A 489 3.06 -12.65 15.77
C PHE A 489 1.74 -12.39 15.02
N PRO A 490 1.03 -13.40 14.48
CA PRO A 490 -0.28 -13.15 13.86
C PRO A 490 -1.31 -12.54 14.82
N ALA A 491 -1.31 -12.93 16.10
CA ALA A 491 -2.18 -12.30 17.11
C ALA A 491 -1.82 -10.84 17.37
N LEU A 492 -0.53 -10.50 17.32
CA LEU A 492 -0.06 -9.12 17.43
C LEU A 492 -0.49 -8.29 16.19
N GLU A 493 -0.38 -8.85 14.99
CA GLU A 493 -0.86 -8.23 13.74
C GLU A 493 -2.37 -7.95 13.79
N LEU A 494 -3.16 -8.89 14.34
CA LEU A 494 -4.60 -8.72 14.57
C LEU A 494 -4.94 -7.67 15.62
N ALA A 495 -4.10 -7.50 16.64
CA ALA A 495 -4.30 -6.53 17.72
C ALA A 495 -3.95 -5.09 17.29
N MET A 496 -3.19 -4.92 16.20
CA MET A 496 -2.69 -3.61 15.76
C MET A 496 -3.79 -2.54 15.56
N PRO A 497 -4.95 -2.82 14.92
CA PRO A 497 -6.00 -1.82 14.79
C PRO A 497 -6.51 -1.29 16.14
N ALA A 498 -6.58 -2.14 17.16
CA ALA A 498 -6.98 -1.73 18.51
C ALA A 498 -5.85 -0.94 19.21
N LEU A 499 -4.58 -1.33 19.01
CA LEU A 499 -3.43 -0.60 19.56
C LEU A 499 -3.25 0.78 18.92
N ARG A 500 -3.54 0.94 17.62
CA ARG A 500 -3.51 2.26 16.96
C ARG A 500 -4.61 3.21 17.46
N LYS A 501 -5.67 2.70 18.09
CA LYS A 501 -6.68 3.56 18.75
C LYS A 501 -6.21 4.15 20.09
N LEU A 502 -5.05 3.74 20.61
CA LEU A 502 -4.45 4.39 21.77
C LEU A 502 -4.03 5.81 21.39
N ASP A 503 -4.21 6.75 22.32
CA ASP A 503 -3.73 8.12 22.17
C ASP A 503 -2.19 8.14 22.14
N PRO A 504 -1.53 9.17 21.58
CA PRO A 504 -0.06 9.21 21.46
C PRO A 504 0.67 8.96 22.78
N GLU A 505 0.19 9.55 23.89
CA GLU A 505 0.74 9.34 25.23
C GLU A 505 0.54 7.90 25.72
N GLU A 506 -0.62 7.30 25.44
CA GLU A 506 -0.91 5.90 25.77
C GLU A 506 -0.01 4.93 24.99
N ARG A 507 0.29 5.22 23.71
CA ARG A 507 1.22 4.42 22.89
C ARG A 507 2.64 4.45 23.45
N GLU A 508 3.13 5.63 23.80
CA GLU A 508 4.46 5.79 24.42
C GLU A 508 4.53 5.07 25.77
N MET A 509 3.47 5.16 26.58
CA MET A 509 3.37 4.45 27.85
C MET A 509 3.37 2.92 27.64
N LEU A 510 2.63 2.40 26.67
CA LEU A 510 2.63 0.97 26.35
C LEU A 510 4.02 0.48 25.95
N ILE A 511 4.71 1.20 25.04
CA ILE A 511 6.08 0.86 24.61
C ILE A 511 7.03 0.86 25.81
N THR A 512 6.92 1.88 26.68
CA THR A 512 7.72 1.98 27.91
C THR A 512 7.45 0.84 28.88
N ASN A 513 6.19 0.47 29.07
CA ASN A 513 5.79 -0.64 29.94
C ASN A 513 6.35 -1.98 29.43
N VAL A 514 6.24 -2.25 28.12
CA VAL A 514 6.84 -3.43 27.49
C VAL A 514 8.35 -3.46 27.69
N GLN A 515 9.04 -2.32 27.50
CA GLN A 515 10.49 -2.23 27.72
C GLN A 515 10.88 -2.51 29.17
N LYS A 516 10.11 -2.04 30.15
CA LYS A 516 10.33 -2.33 31.58
C LYS A 516 10.21 -3.82 31.88
N LEU A 517 9.17 -4.48 31.35
CA LEU A 517 8.98 -5.92 31.53
C LEU A 517 10.12 -6.74 30.92
N VAL A 518 10.60 -6.35 29.73
CA VAL A 518 11.73 -6.99 29.04
C VAL A 518 13.05 -6.75 29.76
N ALA A 519 13.23 -5.60 30.42
CA ALA A 519 14.46 -5.27 31.14
C ALA A 519 14.53 -5.91 32.54
N ALA A 520 13.44 -6.48 33.05
CA ALA A 520 13.30 -6.92 34.44
C ALA A 520 14.35 -7.97 34.88
N ASP A 521 14.73 -8.88 33.98
CA ASP A 521 15.70 -9.96 34.25
C ASP A 521 17.11 -9.68 33.70
N ASN A 522 17.35 -8.48 33.17
CA ASN A 522 18.59 -8.09 32.48
C ASN A 522 19.00 -9.03 31.33
N ARG A 523 18.07 -9.80 30.75
CA ARG A 523 18.31 -10.72 29.64
C ARG A 523 17.24 -10.54 28.56
N VAL A 524 17.65 -10.04 27.40
CA VAL A 524 16.72 -9.86 26.27
C VAL A 524 16.76 -11.08 25.37
N THR A 525 15.63 -11.78 25.27
CA THR A 525 15.42 -12.84 24.28
C THR A 525 15.17 -12.27 22.89
N LEU A 526 15.36 -13.09 21.85
CA LEU A 526 15.07 -12.71 20.46
C LEU A 526 13.60 -12.30 20.25
N PHE A 527 12.67 -12.96 20.94
CA PHE A 527 11.24 -12.65 20.84
C PHE A 527 10.90 -11.30 21.47
N GLU A 528 11.40 -11.03 22.68
CA GLU A 528 11.19 -9.76 23.39
C GLU A 528 11.75 -8.56 22.61
N LEU A 529 12.94 -8.74 22.05
CA LEU A 529 13.58 -7.78 21.16
C LEU A 529 12.69 -7.46 19.95
N ALA A 530 12.09 -8.50 19.38
CA ALA A 530 11.30 -8.39 18.19
C ALA A 530 9.91 -7.78 18.47
N LEU A 531 9.26 -8.16 19.58
CA LEU A 531 8.03 -7.53 20.06
C LEU A 531 8.24 -6.03 20.30
N THR A 532 9.32 -5.66 21.00
CA THR A 532 9.65 -4.25 21.27
C THR A 532 9.93 -3.47 19.99
N SER A 533 10.65 -4.08 19.04
CA SER A 533 10.96 -3.46 17.73
C SER A 533 9.71 -3.29 16.88
N PHE A 534 8.82 -4.28 16.87
CA PHE A 534 7.54 -4.22 16.17
C PHE A 534 6.65 -3.10 16.74
N LEU A 535 6.43 -3.08 18.05
CA LEU A 535 5.62 -2.03 18.69
C LEU A 535 6.20 -0.64 18.46
N SER A 536 7.52 -0.47 18.59
CA SER A 536 8.18 0.81 18.31
C SER A 536 8.01 1.25 16.86
N ARG A 537 8.05 0.31 15.90
CA ARG A 537 7.93 0.58 14.47
C ARG A 537 6.52 0.94 14.04
N HIS A 538 5.50 0.33 14.66
CA HIS A 538 4.10 0.46 14.26
C HIS A 538 3.28 1.41 15.14
N LEU A 539 3.73 1.72 16.36
CA LEU A 539 3.03 2.62 17.30
C LEU A 539 3.84 3.86 17.70
N GLY A 540 5.17 3.87 17.51
CA GLY A 540 6.01 5.01 17.89
C GLY A 540 5.81 6.24 17.00
N ASP A 541 6.38 7.37 17.41
CA ASP A 541 6.24 8.67 16.72
C ASP A 541 6.68 8.66 15.25
N GLU A 542 7.62 7.77 14.91
CA GLU A 542 8.12 7.61 13.53
C GLU A 542 7.39 6.52 12.74
N ALA A 543 6.33 5.90 13.28
CA ALA A 543 5.58 4.86 12.57
C ALA A 543 5.12 5.31 11.18
N ALA A 544 4.80 6.61 11.05
CA ALA A 544 4.34 7.25 9.83
C ALA A 544 5.38 7.64 8.81
N ARG A 545 6.64 7.60 9.18
CA ARG A 545 7.69 8.19 8.35
C ARG A 545 8.18 7.18 7.34
N VAL A 546 8.11 7.57 6.07
CA VAL A 546 8.73 6.79 5.00
C VAL A 546 10.25 6.85 5.15
N VAL A 547 10.89 5.70 5.33
CA VAL A 547 12.35 5.60 5.37
C VAL A 547 12.92 5.92 3.97
N PRO A 548 13.71 7.00 3.81
CA PRO A 548 14.31 7.33 2.52
C PRO A 548 15.40 6.32 2.17
N VAL A 549 15.60 6.06 0.87
CA VAL A 549 16.74 5.25 0.43
C VAL A 549 18.01 6.06 0.59
N ARG A 550 18.86 5.62 1.51
CA ARG A 550 20.17 6.21 1.80
C ARG A 550 21.30 5.45 1.10
N TYR A 551 21.11 4.16 0.84
CA TYR A 551 22.17 3.27 0.37
C TYR A 551 21.78 2.55 -0.93
N LYS A 552 22.64 2.68 -1.95
CA LYS A 552 22.51 2.03 -3.27
C LYS A 552 23.50 0.88 -3.48
N SER A 553 24.27 0.52 -2.46
CA SER A 553 25.21 -0.59 -2.44
C SER A 553 25.36 -1.12 -1.01
N TYR A 554 25.92 -2.33 -0.86
CA TYR A 554 26.12 -2.96 0.46
C TYR A 554 27.31 -2.39 1.25
N LYS A 555 28.30 -1.78 0.58
CA LYS A 555 29.52 -1.25 1.20
C LYS A 555 29.27 -0.36 2.44
N PRO A 556 28.39 0.66 2.40
CA PRO A 556 28.12 1.52 3.56
C PRO A 556 27.36 0.84 4.70
N VAL A 557 26.65 -0.26 4.43
CA VAL A 557 25.86 -1.01 5.42
C VAL A 557 26.52 -2.32 5.84
N MET A 558 27.77 -2.55 5.43
CA MET A 558 28.49 -3.78 5.74
C MET A 558 28.55 -4.09 7.24
N PRO A 559 28.82 -3.12 8.14
CA PRO A 559 28.80 -3.38 9.58
C PRO A 559 27.41 -3.78 10.12
N ALA A 560 26.34 -3.36 9.43
CA ALA A 560 24.97 -3.74 9.78
C ALA A 560 24.65 -5.17 9.31
N LEU A 561 25.09 -5.53 8.09
CA LEU A 561 24.98 -6.90 7.56
C LEU A 561 25.73 -7.90 8.45
N GLN A 562 26.95 -7.58 8.86
CA GLN A 562 27.75 -8.44 9.74
C GLN A 562 27.05 -8.71 11.08
N ARG A 563 26.43 -7.68 11.68
CA ARG A 563 25.66 -7.80 12.93
C ARG A 563 24.44 -8.70 12.75
N LEU A 564 23.66 -8.47 11.70
CA LEU A 564 22.46 -9.26 11.42
C LEU A 564 22.80 -10.72 11.11
N MET A 565 23.78 -10.96 10.23
CA MET A 565 24.17 -12.32 9.85
C MET A 565 24.83 -13.07 10.99
N SER A 566 25.59 -12.40 11.86
CA SER A 566 26.11 -13.03 13.08
C SER A 566 24.99 -13.51 13.99
N LEU A 567 23.91 -12.72 14.13
CA LEU A 567 22.75 -13.08 14.93
C LEU A 567 21.99 -14.26 14.31
N MET A 568 21.70 -14.19 13.00
CA MET A 568 20.97 -15.24 12.28
C MET A 568 21.75 -16.56 12.24
N ALA A 569 23.05 -16.52 12.00
CA ALA A 569 23.89 -17.72 11.97
C ALA A 569 23.98 -18.40 13.34
N ARG A 570 24.03 -17.61 14.43
CA ARG A 570 23.98 -18.14 15.80
C ARG A 570 22.61 -18.67 16.18
N ALA A 571 21.53 -18.06 15.69
CA ALA A 571 20.18 -18.53 15.94
C ALA A 571 19.93 -19.89 15.25
N GLY A 572 20.42 -20.06 14.02
CA GLY A 572 20.27 -21.29 13.24
C GLY A 572 21.39 -22.33 13.42
N SER A 573 22.24 -22.21 14.44
CA SER A 573 23.30 -23.20 14.70
C SER A 573 23.48 -23.52 16.20
N PRO A 574 23.55 -24.81 16.56
CA PRO A 574 23.76 -25.23 17.95
C PRO A 574 25.23 -25.11 18.40
N SER A 575 26.19 -25.08 17.46
CA SER A 575 27.63 -24.98 17.73
C SER A 575 28.23 -23.69 17.18
N GLN A 576 29.25 -23.17 17.86
CA GLN A 576 29.96 -21.95 17.45
C GLN A 576 30.73 -22.14 16.13
N THR A 577 31.34 -23.31 15.91
CA THR A 577 32.03 -23.64 14.65
C THR A 577 31.06 -23.68 13.46
N ASP A 578 29.84 -24.16 13.70
CA ASP A 578 28.77 -24.22 12.72
C ASP A 578 28.21 -22.83 12.39
N ALA A 579 28.08 -21.97 13.40
CA ALA A 579 27.67 -20.58 13.21
C ALA A 579 28.69 -19.79 12.37
N GLU A 580 30.00 -20.01 12.57
CA GLU A 580 31.05 -19.38 11.77
C GLU A 580 31.01 -19.78 10.30
N LYS A 581 30.76 -21.06 10.02
CA LYS A 581 30.60 -21.57 8.66
C LYS A 581 29.38 -20.94 7.98
N LEU A 582 28.22 -20.97 8.64
CA LEU A 582 26.99 -20.37 8.11
C LEU A 582 27.14 -18.87 7.87
N TYR A 583 27.75 -18.16 8.82
CA TYR A 583 28.01 -16.74 8.67
C TYR A 583 28.88 -16.46 7.44
N ARG A 584 29.93 -17.27 7.22
CA ARG A 584 30.81 -17.11 6.07
C ARG A 584 30.08 -17.34 4.75
N GLU A 585 29.26 -18.38 4.68
CA GLU A 585 28.44 -18.71 3.50
C GLU A 585 27.39 -17.63 3.23
N ALA A 586 26.68 -17.16 4.27
CA ALA A 586 25.68 -16.10 4.15
C ALA A 586 26.30 -14.75 3.72
N MET A 587 27.50 -14.43 4.22
CA MET A 587 28.21 -13.18 3.88
C MET A 587 28.89 -13.21 2.50
N ALA A 588 29.15 -14.40 1.94
CA ALA A 588 29.86 -14.56 0.67
C ALA A 588 29.18 -13.82 -0.51
N GLY A 589 27.85 -13.69 -0.49
CA GLY A 589 27.09 -12.98 -1.52
C GLY A 589 27.19 -11.45 -1.47
N PHE A 590 27.72 -10.86 -0.40
CA PHE A 590 27.76 -9.41 -0.17
C PHE A 590 29.15 -8.79 -0.28
N MET A 591 30.19 -9.61 -0.27
CA MET A 591 31.59 -9.17 -0.17
C MET A 591 32.40 -9.64 -1.38
N ASN A 592 33.43 -8.89 -1.74
CA ASN A 592 34.44 -9.39 -2.68
C ASN A 592 35.40 -10.30 -1.91
N ALA A 593 35.93 -11.34 -2.56
CA ALA A 593 36.85 -12.32 -1.96
C ALA A 593 38.10 -11.73 -1.29
N LYS A 594 38.42 -10.45 -1.55
CA LYS A 594 39.56 -9.72 -0.98
C LYS A 594 39.29 -9.04 0.36
N ASP A 595 38.02 -8.83 0.74
CA ASP A 595 37.69 -7.98 1.90
C ASP A 595 37.77 -8.71 3.26
N GLY A 596 37.94 -10.05 3.27
CA GLY A 596 38.06 -10.85 4.48
C GLY A 596 36.80 -10.87 5.35
N ASN A 597 36.43 -12.03 5.90
CA ASN A 597 35.32 -12.07 6.84
C ASN A 597 35.81 -11.64 8.23
N GLY A 598 35.29 -10.54 8.76
CA GLY A 598 35.37 -10.28 10.20
C GLY A 598 34.72 -11.44 10.98
N PRO A 599 35.18 -11.75 12.20
CA PRO A 599 34.67 -12.88 12.97
C PRO A 599 33.18 -12.72 13.30
N VAL A 600 32.50 -13.84 13.56
CA VAL A 600 31.13 -13.82 14.08
C VAL A 600 31.12 -13.07 15.40
N LEU A 601 30.23 -12.10 15.54
CA LEU A 601 30.13 -11.32 16.77
C LEU A 601 29.54 -12.17 17.90
N GLU A 602 30.28 -12.30 19.00
CA GLU A 602 29.84 -13.03 20.20
C GLU A 602 28.68 -12.32 20.91
N LYS A 603 28.67 -10.99 20.89
CA LYS A 603 27.65 -10.15 21.51
C LYS A 603 27.20 -9.05 20.55
N VAL A 604 25.89 -8.89 20.41
CA VAL A 604 25.25 -7.79 19.70
C VAL A 604 24.28 -7.14 20.68
N SER A 605 24.48 -5.86 20.99
CA SER A 605 23.55 -5.14 21.87
C SER A 605 22.25 -4.81 21.13
N MET A 606 21.14 -4.67 21.87
CA MET A 606 19.86 -4.22 21.33
C MET A 606 20.05 -2.93 20.49
N ARG A 607 20.70 -1.91 21.09
CA ARG A 607 20.97 -0.64 20.39
C ARG A 607 21.67 -0.85 19.05
N GLN A 608 22.69 -1.70 19.01
CA GLN A 608 23.44 -2.00 17.79
C GLN A 608 22.63 -2.76 16.74
N LEU A 609 21.73 -3.66 17.15
CA LEU A 609 20.84 -4.36 16.23
C LEU A 609 19.79 -3.41 15.66
N ARG A 610 19.17 -2.56 16.49
CA ARG A 610 18.21 -1.56 16.02
C ARG A 610 18.85 -0.61 15.01
N GLU A 611 20.03 -0.07 15.32
CA GLU A 611 20.82 0.75 14.39
C GLU A 611 21.13 0.00 13.07
N ALA A 612 21.47 -1.28 13.15
CA ALA A 612 21.73 -2.11 11.97
C ALA A 612 20.47 -2.29 11.11
N LEU A 613 19.34 -2.66 11.71
CA LEU A 613 18.07 -2.84 11.01
C LEU A 613 17.58 -1.52 10.38
N THR A 614 17.69 -0.39 11.09
CA THR A 614 17.38 0.93 10.52
C THR A 614 18.26 1.25 9.31
N ALA A 615 19.56 0.94 9.38
CA ALA A 615 20.47 1.14 8.25
C ALA A 615 20.13 0.25 7.05
N LEU A 616 19.80 -1.03 7.30
CA LEU A 616 19.38 -1.98 6.27
C LEU A 616 18.03 -1.60 5.64
N ASN A 617 17.09 -1.04 6.40
CA ASN A 617 15.84 -0.55 5.83
C ASN A 617 16.06 0.60 4.83
N GLY A 618 17.10 1.41 5.05
CA GLY A 618 17.54 2.48 4.14
C GLY A 618 18.15 2.00 2.80
N LEU A 619 18.24 0.69 2.54
CA LEU A 619 18.72 0.15 1.27
C LEU A 619 17.71 0.32 0.14
N SER A 620 18.21 0.39 -1.10
CA SER A 620 17.36 0.34 -2.28
C SER A 620 16.59 -1.00 -2.36
N PRO A 621 15.32 -1.02 -2.81
CA PRO A 621 14.49 -2.23 -2.79
C PRO A 621 15.13 -3.45 -3.47
N LEU A 622 15.92 -3.25 -4.54
CA LEU A 622 16.55 -4.34 -5.29
C LEU A 622 17.71 -5.03 -4.54
N LEU A 623 18.18 -4.44 -3.43
CA LEU A 623 19.24 -5.01 -2.59
C LEU A 623 18.69 -5.79 -1.38
N LYS A 624 17.43 -5.56 -1.00
CA LYS A 624 16.77 -6.28 0.09
C LYS A 624 16.56 -7.79 -0.17
N PRO A 625 16.27 -8.29 -1.40
CA PRO A 625 16.07 -9.72 -1.67
C PRO A 625 17.21 -10.60 -1.19
N ALA A 626 18.45 -10.20 -1.47
CA ALA A 626 19.62 -10.99 -1.12
C ALA A 626 19.77 -11.15 0.40
N ILE A 627 19.40 -10.12 1.17
CA ILE A 627 19.44 -10.16 2.64
C ILE A 627 18.39 -11.14 3.17
N ILE A 628 17.16 -11.10 2.62
CA ILE A 628 16.11 -12.05 2.99
C ILE A 628 16.52 -13.48 2.64
N ASP A 629 17.10 -13.71 1.46
CA ASP A 629 17.56 -15.02 1.05
C ASP A 629 18.73 -15.54 1.91
N ALA A 630 19.64 -14.66 2.34
CA ALA A 630 20.71 -15.00 3.27
C ALA A 630 20.19 -15.35 4.67
N CYS A 631 19.23 -14.58 5.19
CA CYS A 631 18.52 -14.92 6.43
C CYS A 631 17.81 -16.28 6.31
N GLY A 632 17.13 -16.52 5.18
CA GLY A 632 16.46 -17.78 4.87
C GLY A 632 17.42 -18.97 4.81
N TYR A 633 18.62 -18.76 4.26
CA TYR A 633 19.68 -19.77 4.24
C TYR A 633 20.14 -20.17 5.66
N CYS A 634 20.30 -19.20 6.56
CA CYS A 634 20.67 -19.49 7.95
C CYS A 634 19.65 -20.39 8.67
N ILE A 635 18.35 -20.26 8.37
CA ILE A 635 17.27 -21.00 9.05
C ILE A 635 16.86 -22.30 8.34
N THR A 636 17.39 -22.59 7.14
CA THR A 636 17.05 -23.79 6.36
C THR A 636 18.16 -24.84 6.32
N ARG A 637 19.27 -24.60 7.04
CA ARG A 637 20.48 -25.43 6.99
C ARG A 637 20.20 -26.90 7.32
N ASP A 638 19.44 -27.17 8.37
CA ASP A 638 19.14 -28.51 8.87
C ASP A 638 17.98 -29.20 8.11
N GLY A 639 17.44 -28.54 7.08
CA GLY A 639 16.28 -29.00 6.32
C GLY A 639 14.95 -28.91 7.06
N LYS A 640 14.91 -28.34 8.28
CA LYS A 640 13.71 -28.18 9.11
C LYS A 640 13.63 -26.75 9.67
N VAL A 641 12.78 -25.93 9.07
CA VAL A 641 12.55 -24.57 9.59
C VAL A 641 11.77 -24.65 10.91
N GLN A 642 12.40 -24.24 12.02
CA GLN A 642 11.69 -24.11 13.29
C GLN A 642 10.82 -22.86 13.30
N THR A 643 9.65 -22.94 13.95
CA THR A 643 8.71 -21.80 14.05
C THR A 643 9.40 -20.55 14.61
N ARG A 644 10.23 -20.71 15.64
CA ARG A 644 10.95 -19.60 16.28
C ARG A 644 11.94 -18.91 15.35
N GLU A 645 12.65 -19.68 14.53
CA GLU A 645 13.63 -19.16 13.56
C GLU A 645 12.94 -18.40 12.42
N TYR A 646 11.80 -18.93 11.95
CA TYR A 646 11.02 -18.27 10.93
C TYR A 646 10.39 -16.96 11.42
N GLU A 647 9.83 -16.94 12.63
CA GLU A 647 9.27 -15.72 13.21
C GLU A 647 10.36 -14.64 13.37
N LEU A 648 11.59 -15.01 13.77
CA LEU A 648 12.72 -14.07 13.76
C LEU A 648 12.98 -13.51 12.35
N MET A 649 12.94 -14.35 11.31
CA MET A 649 13.09 -13.89 9.93
C MET A 649 11.95 -12.94 9.52
N ARG A 650 10.69 -13.24 9.86
CA ARG A 650 9.54 -12.35 9.60
C ARG A 650 9.72 -11.00 10.26
N LEU A 651 10.24 -10.98 11.48
CA LEU A 651 10.51 -9.76 12.23
C LEU A 651 11.62 -8.92 11.59
N VAL A 652 12.71 -9.55 11.13
CA VAL A 652 13.75 -8.87 10.35
C VAL A 652 13.16 -8.32 9.05
N ALA A 653 12.29 -9.08 8.38
CA ALA A 653 11.63 -8.68 7.15
C ALA A 653 10.69 -7.47 7.37
N ASP A 654 9.87 -7.49 8.43
CA ASP A 654 9.01 -6.37 8.84
C ASP A 654 9.82 -5.08 9.07
N GLN A 655 10.95 -5.18 9.77
CA GLN A 655 11.84 -4.03 10.02
C GLN A 655 12.48 -3.46 8.74
N MET A 656 12.54 -4.25 7.67
CA MET A 656 12.97 -3.80 6.34
C MET A 656 11.80 -3.47 5.40
N ASP A 657 10.57 -3.33 5.90
CA ASP A 657 9.34 -3.12 5.10
C ASP A 657 9.14 -4.21 4.03
N CYS A 658 9.47 -5.46 4.38
CA CYS A 658 9.32 -6.66 3.56
C CYS A 658 8.26 -7.56 4.21
N PRO A 659 6.97 -7.48 3.82
CA PRO A 659 5.91 -8.27 4.44
C PRO A 659 6.16 -9.75 4.17
N MET A 660 6.44 -10.52 5.21
CA MET A 660 6.77 -11.93 5.08
C MET A 660 5.59 -12.79 5.53
N PRO A 661 4.97 -13.60 4.64
CA PRO A 661 3.83 -14.43 5.00
C PRO A 661 4.21 -15.46 6.07
N PRO A 662 3.25 -16.00 6.83
CA PRO A 662 3.51 -17.04 7.82
C PRO A 662 4.02 -18.34 7.18
N LEU A 663 4.81 -19.12 7.94
CA LEU A 663 5.27 -20.43 7.50
C LEU A 663 4.08 -21.39 7.57
N ALA A 664 3.60 -21.81 6.40
CA ALA A 664 2.61 -22.86 6.35
C ALA A 664 3.30 -24.22 6.59
N VAL A 665 3.34 -24.62 7.85
CA VAL A 665 3.83 -25.92 8.33
C VAL A 665 2.95 -27.05 7.80
#